data_AF-A0A9P1HWX0-F1
#
_entry.id   AF-A0A9P1HWX0-F1
#
_cell.length_a   1.000
_cell.length_b   1.000
_cell.length_c   1.000
_cell.angle_alpha   90.00
_cell.angle_beta   90.00
_cell.angle_gamma   90.00
#
_symmetry.space_group_name_H-M   'P 1'
#
loop_
_entity.id
_entity.type
_entity.pdbx_description
1 polymer ?
#
loop_
_entity_poly.entity_id
_entity_poly.type
_entity_poly.pdbx_seq_one_letter_code
_entity_poly.pdbx_strand_id
1 'polypeptide(L)'
;MQSYVAEIGEIVRAQRRDQEELDTIQEKLSNIVKEIGGQRVWLRLFPYLPFITKTIYYSCTTLAGVQTLGEEYVRLFQSIPIARKSPSFSARLFFVLLHVFFPLLAQSLIQKAQLKLSRSSTEEFLGIPINNNPKARKSLQTLVEWIRSIGVPQLRRIHLAFFYINGAYYNISKRTAGITYLSLSPQTNTGALKVYRILGILTVAQTAISILFWIGSVLESERIDSESSDFTREGTEERGLIHPTFRCAVCLEQKNPSTTPCGHLFCWNCIQEHYPFLSLHKLFQFSIYKMLRRSFCSISNTPSLYFSGIQPTGVPHLGNYFGFIEPWLDLQKSLPKNVNMMLSVVDQHAISVGPKPPNSLRQDIRRMTAGLLACGVCPERTLLFRQSDVPQISELTWILGALQTVSKLQRLPQFKDKAQKYSKGEVPVGLLIYPLLQAADVLMFKATHVPVGADQSQHLNLLTDLAINFNAKYQTDLFPVPKQVTRELSARVRSLRDPAKKMSKSDPSSRSRIDIIESKESIFEKCKKAVSDSEASISYEPERRVAVSNLIDLYMAVSGKSLTHVLSQDWNTSQLKKELALSVEEKFGPVRERFLELEKTKQVEDILYENGKKAVAIARDNMEQVRQTIGFL
;
A
#
# COMPACT_ATOMS: atom_id res chain seq x y z
N MET A 1 49.76 -3.36 -16.15
CA MET A 1 48.30 -3.39 -16.33
C MET A 1 47.87 -2.05 -16.91
N GLN A 2 47.22 -2.00 -18.08
CA GLN A 2 46.68 -0.74 -18.60
C GLN A 2 45.52 -0.31 -17.70
N SER A 3 45.50 0.96 -17.29
CA SER A 3 44.44 1.55 -16.47
C SER A 3 43.77 2.69 -17.21
N TYR A 4 42.45 2.75 -17.10
CA TYR A 4 41.58 3.71 -17.77
C TYR A 4 40.88 4.60 -16.74
N VAL A 5 40.39 5.76 -17.18
CA VAL A 5 39.50 6.58 -16.35
C VAL A 5 38.16 5.87 -16.25
N ALA A 6 37.67 5.67 -15.02
CA ALA A 6 36.41 4.97 -14.78
C ALA A 6 35.22 5.66 -15.44
N GLU A 7 34.36 4.87 -16.07
CA GLU A 7 33.16 5.40 -16.71
C GLU A 7 32.05 5.69 -15.68
N ILE A 8 31.18 6.66 -15.98
CA ILE A 8 30.02 7.01 -15.14
C ILE A 8 29.17 5.77 -14.85
N GLY A 9 28.91 4.95 -15.88
CA GLY A 9 28.11 3.74 -15.75
C GLY A 9 28.75 2.65 -14.89
N GLU A 10 30.08 2.57 -14.83
CA GLU A 10 30.79 1.66 -13.95
C GLU A 10 30.66 2.10 -12.49
N ILE A 11 30.86 3.38 -12.22
CA ILE A 11 30.74 3.96 -10.88
C ILE A 11 29.30 3.80 -10.36
N VAL A 12 28.29 4.02 -11.20
CA VAL A 12 26.88 3.84 -10.83
C VAL A 12 26.56 2.38 -10.54
N ARG A 13 27.07 1.43 -11.33
CA ARG A 13 26.86 -0.01 -11.09
C ARG A 13 27.53 -0.47 -9.81
N ALA A 14 28.76 -0.04 -9.55
CA ALA A 14 29.47 -0.34 -8.32
C ALA A 14 28.69 0.17 -7.09
N GLN A 15 28.25 1.43 -7.12
CA GLN A 15 27.48 2.02 -6.01
C GLN A 15 26.13 1.33 -5.80
N ARG A 16 25.45 0.92 -6.88
CA ARG A 16 24.21 0.16 -6.77
C ARG A 16 24.45 -1.21 -6.12
N ARG A 17 25.53 -1.89 -6.52
CA ARG A 17 25.89 -3.19 -5.95
C ARG A 17 26.24 -3.08 -4.46
N ASP A 18 26.99 -2.05 -4.07
CA ASP A 18 27.28 -1.76 -2.66
C ASP A 18 25.99 -1.55 -1.85
N GLN A 19 25.00 -0.86 -2.41
CA GLN A 19 23.73 -0.63 -1.72
C GLN A 19 22.93 -1.92 -1.52
N GLU A 20 22.90 -2.81 -2.52
CA GLU A 20 22.23 -4.12 -2.41
C GLU A 20 22.85 -4.99 -1.30
N GLU A 21 24.18 -4.97 -1.18
CA GLU A 21 24.89 -5.70 -0.12
C GLU A 21 24.67 -5.07 1.26
N LEU A 22 24.68 -3.74 1.36
CA LEU A 22 24.36 -3.03 2.59
C LEU A 22 22.94 -3.35 3.09
N ASP A 23 21.95 -3.39 2.19
CA ASP A 23 20.56 -3.72 2.54
C ASP A 23 20.47 -5.17 3.05
N THR A 24 21.18 -6.10 2.42
CA THR A 24 21.25 -7.51 2.83
C THR A 24 21.91 -7.67 4.20
N ILE A 25 23.03 -6.98 4.45
CA ILE A 25 23.71 -6.99 5.75
C ILE A 25 22.81 -6.40 6.82
N GLN A 26 22.11 -5.31 6.53
CA GLN A 26 21.18 -4.67 7.47
C GLN A 26 20.02 -5.59 7.84
N GLU A 27 19.44 -6.33 6.89
CA GLU A 27 18.37 -7.29 7.16
C GLU A 27 18.87 -8.43 8.07
N LYS A 28 20.04 -8.99 7.77
CA LYS A 28 20.66 -10.04 8.61
C LYS A 28 20.97 -9.52 10.02
N LEU A 29 21.56 -8.33 10.12
CA LEU A 29 21.86 -7.68 11.41
C LEU A 29 20.58 -7.42 12.22
N SER A 30 19.51 -6.96 11.55
CA SER A 30 18.19 -6.76 12.17
C SER A 30 17.63 -8.06 12.75
N ASN A 31 17.72 -9.17 12.01
CA ASN A 31 17.25 -10.48 12.46
C ASN A 31 18.07 -10.99 13.65
N ILE A 32 19.40 -10.87 13.59
CA ILE A 32 20.30 -11.26 14.70
C ILE A 32 19.96 -10.47 15.97
N VAL A 33 19.79 -9.14 15.87
CA VAL A 33 19.44 -8.29 17.02
C VAL A 33 18.07 -8.68 17.59
N LYS A 34 17.12 -9.05 16.73
CA LYS A 34 15.77 -9.46 17.12
C LYS A 34 15.76 -10.83 17.82
N GLU A 35 16.55 -11.78 17.34
CA GLU A 35 16.66 -13.12 17.91
C GLU A 35 17.41 -13.12 19.25
N ILE A 36 18.52 -12.38 19.35
CA ILE A 36 19.36 -12.35 20.56
C ILE A 36 18.78 -11.41 21.62
N GLY A 37 18.39 -10.19 21.22
CA GLY A 37 17.95 -9.15 22.15
C GLY A 37 16.44 -9.10 22.42
N GLY A 38 15.66 -9.90 21.67
CA GLY A 38 14.21 -9.85 21.69
C GLY A 38 13.63 -8.55 21.11
N GLN A 39 12.30 -8.47 21.07
CA GLN A 39 11.57 -7.38 20.40
C GLN A 39 11.87 -5.98 20.97
N ARG A 40 12.08 -5.87 22.29
CA ARG A 40 12.29 -4.58 22.97
C ARG A 40 13.66 -3.95 22.65
N VAL A 41 14.71 -4.76 22.65
CA VAL A 41 16.07 -4.29 22.29
C VAL A 41 16.12 -3.97 20.80
N TRP A 42 15.48 -4.80 19.98
CA TRP A 42 15.36 -4.55 18.55
C TRP A 42 14.71 -3.20 18.24
N LEU A 43 13.57 -2.88 18.86
CA LEU A 43 12.91 -1.57 18.67
C LEU A 43 13.81 -0.38 19.04
N ARG A 44 14.65 -0.52 20.07
CA ARG A 44 15.59 0.54 20.48
C ARG A 44 16.75 0.71 19.50
N LEU A 45 17.26 -0.40 18.94
CA LEU A 45 18.41 -0.39 18.03
C LEU A 45 18.06 -0.16 16.57
N PHE A 46 16.81 -0.44 16.18
CA PHE A 46 16.35 -0.38 14.79
C PHE A 46 16.72 0.93 14.05
N PRO A 47 16.55 2.13 14.63
CA PRO A 47 16.92 3.39 13.95
C PRO A 47 18.43 3.50 13.65
N TYR A 48 19.28 2.81 14.41
CA TYR A 48 20.74 2.86 14.29
C TYR A 48 21.31 1.75 13.41
N LEU A 49 20.52 0.73 13.03
CA LEU A 49 20.98 -0.39 12.21
C LEU A 49 21.60 0.05 10.87
N PRO A 50 21.02 0.98 10.08
CA PRO A 50 21.63 1.41 8.82
C PRO A 50 23.03 2.02 9.02
N PHE A 51 23.22 2.75 10.12
CA PHE A 51 24.49 3.36 10.47
C PHE A 51 25.53 2.32 10.91
N ILE A 52 25.12 1.38 11.77
CA ILE A 52 26.00 0.29 12.22
C ILE A 52 26.46 -0.53 11.02
N THR A 53 25.54 -0.90 10.13
CA THR A 53 25.85 -1.66 8.91
C THR A 53 26.84 -0.92 8.01
N LYS A 54 26.62 0.37 7.73
CA LYS A 54 27.55 1.17 6.93
C LYS A 54 28.92 1.32 7.59
N THR A 55 28.95 1.49 8.91
CA THR A 55 30.20 1.58 9.67
C THR A 55 31.00 0.30 9.51
N ILE A 56 30.38 -0.87 9.72
CA ILE A 56 31.03 -2.18 9.57
C ILE A 56 31.52 -2.36 8.13
N TYR A 57 30.64 -2.15 7.15
CA TYR A 57 30.96 -2.37 5.74
C TYR A 57 32.13 -1.51 5.26
N TYR A 58 32.07 -0.18 5.47
CA TYR A 58 33.11 0.73 5.01
C TYR A 58 34.40 0.66 5.86
N SER A 59 34.33 0.19 7.10
CA SER A 59 35.52 -0.07 7.91
C SER A 59 36.27 -1.30 7.40
N CYS A 60 35.56 -2.40 7.11
CA CYS A 60 36.15 -3.64 6.60
C CYS A 60 36.63 -3.52 5.15
N THR A 61 36.12 -2.56 4.38
CA THR A 61 36.48 -2.36 2.97
C THR A 61 37.39 -1.13 2.81
N THR A 62 36.79 0.04 2.67
CA THR A 62 37.48 1.28 2.31
C THR A 62 38.52 1.67 3.36
N LEU A 63 38.21 1.62 4.66
CA LEU A 63 39.18 1.99 5.70
C LEU A 63 40.36 1.00 5.76
N ALA A 64 40.09 -0.31 5.60
CA ALA A 64 41.12 -1.34 5.51
C ALA A 64 41.98 -1.23 4.22
N GLY A 65 41.52 -0.50 3.21
CA GLY A 65 42.23 -0.31 1.93
C GLY A 65 41.94 -1.40 0.92
N VAL A 66 40.87 -2.14 1.16
CA VAL A 66 40.33 -3.16 0.25
C VAL A 66 39.21 -2.54 -0.57
N GLN A 67 39.02 -3.05 -1.79
CA GLN A 67 37.89 -2.67 -2.62
C GLN A 67 36.58 -3.01 -1.92
N THR A 68 35.56 -2.19 -2.12
CA THR A 68 34.18 -2.57 -1.80
C THR A 68 33.70 -3.66 -2.75
N LEU A 69 32.67 -4.42 -2.38
CA LEU A 69 32.13 -5.49 -3.23
C LEU A 69 31.61 -4.94 -4.57
N GLY A 70 31.05 -3.74 -4.58
CA GLY A 70 30.65 -3.06 -5.81
C GLY A 70 31.84 -2.64 -6.68
N GLU A 71 32.92 -2.17 -6.05
CA GLU A 71 34.17 -1.83 -6.76
C GLU A 71 34.83 -3.08 -7.35
N GLU A 72 34.85 -4.21 -6.63
CA GLU A 72 35.35 -5.49 -7.12
C GLU A 72 34.51 -6.01 -8.30
N TYR A 73 33.17 -5.93 -8.19
CA TYR A 73 32.23 -6.36 -9.23
C TYR A 73 32.48 -5.70 -10.59
N VAL A 74 32.92 -4.44 -10.60
CA VAL A 74 33.20 -3.67 -11.83
C VAL A 74 34.71 -3.48 -12.08
N ARG A 75 35.57 -4.06 -11.24
CA ARG A 75 37.04 -3.93 -11.30
C ARG A 75 37.54 -2.48 -11.22
N LEU A 76 36.95 -1.70 -10.32
CA LEU A 76 37.31 -0.30 -10.06
C LEU A 76 38.29 -0.16 -8.89
N PHE A 77 39.31 0.68 -9.05
CA PHE A 77 40.29 1.00 -8.00
C PHE A 77 40.16 2.44 -7.57
N GLN A 78 40.17 2.68 -6.25
CA GLN A 78 40.19 4.03 -5.70
C GLN A 78 41.55 4.68 -5.94
N SER A 79 41.57 5.91 -6.45
CA SER A 79 42.79 6.66 -6.75
C SER A 79 42.62 8.15 -6.50
N ILE A 80 43.73 8.86 -6.32
CA ILE A 80 43.74 10.33 -6.28
C ILE A 80 44.04 10.86 -7.69
N PRO A 81 43.26 11.83 -8.23
CA PRO A 81 43.25 12.19 -9.64
C PRO A 81 44.59 12.70 -10.20
N ILE A 82 45.43 13.30 -9.35
CA ILE A 82 46.71 13.92 -9.78
C ILE A 82 47.88 12.93 -9.73
N ALA A 83 47.84 11.94 -8.83
CA ALA A 83 49.01 11.10 -8.53
C ALA A 83 48.88 9.63 -8.99
N ARG A 84 47.67 9.17 -9.38
CA ARG A 84 47.34 7.73 -9.61
C ARG A 84 47.83 6.82 -8.47
N LYS A 85 47.92 7.37 -7.26
CA LYS A 85 48.27 6.65 -6.03
C LYS A 85 47.00 6.21 -5.32
N SER A 86 47.10 5.10 -4.58
CA SER A 86 46.07 4.68 -3.64
C SER A 86 45.82 5.80 -2.61
N PRO A 87 44.55 6.06 -2.23
CA PRO A 87 44.25 7.10 -1.26
C PRO A 87 44.91 6.82 0.09
N SER A 88 45.46 7.87 0.70
CA SER A 88 46.07 7.78 2.04
C SER A 88 45.04 7.28 3.06
N PHE A 89 45.53 6.71 4.17
CA PHE A 89 44.65 6.33 5.27
C PHE A 89 43.80 7.52 5.77
N SER A 90 44.39 8.71 5.83
CA SER A 90 43.68 9.94 6.22
C SER A 90 42.52 10.28 5.28
N ALA A 91 42.71 10.18 3.96
CA ALA A 91 41.66 10.43 2.98
C ALA A 91 40.53 9.39 3.10
N ARG A 92 40.87 8.12 3.30
CA ARG A 92 39.91 7.02 3.50
C ARG A 92 39.11 7.18 4.79
N LEU A 93 39.78 7.51 5.90
CA LEU A 93 39.15 7.81 7.19
C LEU A 93 38.21 9.01 7.07
N PHE A 94 38.66 10.09 6.43
CA PHE A 94 37.84 11.28 6.21
C PHE A 94 36.59 10.98 5.38
N PHE A 95 36.71 10.15 4.33
CA PHE A 95 35.56 9.66 3.58
C PHE A 95 34.57 8.90 4.47
N VAL A 96 35.03 7.94 5.28
CA VAL A 96 34.14 7.13 6.14
C VAL A 96 33.43 8.01 7.17
N LEU A 97 34.16 8.93 7.82
CA LEU A 97 33.58 9.88 8.77
C LEU A 97 32.48 10.73 8.12
N LEU A 98 32.75 11.29 6.95
CA LEU A 98 31.78 12.15 6.26
C LEU A 98 30.64 11.38 5.60
N HIS A 99 30.87 10.15 5.14
CA HIS A 99 29.83 9.36 4.48
C HIS A 99 28.87 8.71 5.49
N VAL A 100 29.39 8.28 6.64
CA VAL A 100 28.63 7.48 7.61
C VAL A 100 28.13 8.35 8.78
N PHE A 101 28.98 9.20 9.35
CA PHE A 101 28.65 9.93 10.59
C PHE A 101 28.02 11.31 10.35
N PHE A 102 28.44 12.02 9.31
CA PHE A 102 27.91 13.36 9.03
C PHE A 102 26.38 13.40 8.85
N PRO A 103 25.72 12.45 8.14
CA PRO A 103 24.26 12.49 8.04
C PRO A 103 23.54 12.43 9.40
N LEU A 104 24.05 11.60 10.32
CA LEU A 104 23.49 11.50 11.69
C LEU A 104 23.75 12.76 12.50
N LEU A 105 24.97 13.29 12.44
CA LEU A 105 25.35 14.52 13.14
C LEU A 105 24.53 15.71 12.63
N ALA A 106 24.41 15.86 11.31
CA ALA A 106 23.63 16.91 10.68
C ALA A 106 22.16 16.85 11.11
N GLN A 107 21.54 15.66 11.07
CA GLN A 107 20.16 15.48 11.52
C GLN A 107 19.99 15.81 13.00
N SER A 108 20.90 15.35 13.85
CA SER A 108 20.87 15.63 15.29
C SER A 108 21.06 17.12 15.60
N LEU A 109 21.94 17.81 14.87
CA LEU A 109 22.18 19.26 15.03
C LEU A 109 20.97 20.07 14.57
N ILE A 110 20.37 19.73 13.43
CA ILE A 110 19.15 20.38 12.93
C ILE A 110 18.00 20.20 13.94
N GLN A 111 17.82 19.00 14.48
CA GLN A 111 16.79 18.74 15.49
C GLN A 111 17.05 19.54 16.78
N LYS A 112 18.29 19.59 17.26
CA LYS A 112 18.67 20.42 18.42
C LYS A 112 18.44 21.91 18.15
N ALA A 113 18.77 22.40 16.96
CA ALA A 113 18.53 23.77 16.55
C ALA A 113 17.04 24.12 16.55
N GLN A 114 16.20 23.24 16.00
CA GLN A 114 14.75 23.40 15.98
C GLN A 114 14.15 23.41 17.39
N LEU A 115 14.60 22.50 18.27
CA LEU A 115 14.17 22.46 19.68
C LEU A 115 14.64 23.69 20.48
N LYS A 116 15.83 24.22 20.18
CA LYS A 116 16.32 25.44 20.84
C LYS A 116 15.51 26.66 20.37
N LEU A 117 15.15 26.73 19.10
CA LEU A 117 14.32 27.81 18.54
C LEU A 117 12.85 27.73 18.93
N SER A 118 12.32 26.54 19.28
CA SER A 118 10.92 26.37 19.70
C SER A 118 10.68 26.69 21.18
N ARG A 119 11.71 26.70 22.02
CA ARG A 119 11.61 27.08 23.44
C ARG A 119 11.39 28.58 23.58
N SER A 120 10.35 28.97 24.32
CA SER A 120 10.03 30.37 24.60
C SER A 120 11.13 31.08 25.39
N SER A 121 11.86 30.34 26.24
CA SER A 121 12.95 30.82 27.12
C SER A 121 14.30 31.03 26.43
N THR A 122 14.42 30.82 25.11
CA THR A 122 15.68 31.03 24.40
C THR A 122 15.85 32.52 24.09
N GLU A 123 16.78 33.17 24.79
CA GLU A 123 17.10 34.60 24.63
C GLU A 123 17.92 34.88 23.36
N GLU A 124 18.87 34.01 23.04
CA GLU A 124 19.76 34.13 21.87
C GLU A 124 19.90 32.81 21.09
N PHE A 125 19.97 32.93 19.76
CA PHE A 125 20.34 31.83 18.86
C PHE A 125 21.35 32.33 17.83
N LEU A 126 22.51 31.66 17.75
CA LEU A 126 23.62 32.04 16.87
C LEU A 126 24.07 33.52 17.04
N GLY A 127 24.05 34.04 18.27
CA GLY A 127 24.45 35.42 18.57
C GLY A 127 23.42 36.49 18.19
N ILE A 128 22.20 36.09 17.76
CA ILE A 128 21.10 37.00 17.47
C ILE A 128 20.15 37.00 18.69
N PRO A 129 19.81 38.18 19.26
CA PRO A 129 18.82 38.28 20.33
C PRO A 129 17.40 38.09 19.77
N ILE A 130 16.68 37.12 20.31
CA ILE A 130 15.37 36.66 19.81
C ILE A 130 14.24 36.93 20.81
N ASN A 131 14.57 37.24 22.07
CA ASN A 131 13.61 37.43 23.15
C ASN A 131 12.49 38.45 22.81
N ASN A 132 12.87 39.58 22.19
CA ASN A 132 11.95 40.70 21.92
C ASN A 132 11.54 40.84 20.44
N ASN A 133 11.91 39.87 19.58
CA ASN A 133 11.61 39.95 18.15
C ASN A 133 10.94 38.66 17.64
N PRO A 134 9.58 38.58 17.71
CA PRO A 134 8.84 37.40 17.27
C PRO A 134 8.98 37.15 15.76
N LYS A 135 9.18 38.20 14.95
CA LYS A 135 9.44 38.07 13.50
C LYS A 135 10.78 37.36 13.26
N ALA A 136 11.84 37.77 13.95
CA ALA A 136 13.15 37.11 13.85
C ALA A 136 13.10 35.63 14.28
N ARG A 137 12.33 35.30 15.33
CA ARG A 137 12.09 33.92 15.75
C ARG A 137 11.40 33.10 14.66
N LYS A 138 10.31 33.62 14.07
CA LYS A 138 9.56 32.97 12.98
C LYS A 138 10.47 32.74 11.77
N SER A 139 11.22 33.76 11.34
CA SER A 139 12.15 33.66 10.19
C SER A 139 13.25 32.62 10.40
N LEU A 140 13.84 32.54 11.60
CA LEU A 140 14.87 31.54 11.91
C LEU A 140 14.32 30.12 11.96
N GLN A 141 13.10 29.93 12.48
CA GLN A 141 12.41 28.65 12.43
C GLN A 141 12.11 28.21 10.99
N THR A 142 11.59 29.11 10.16
CA THR A 142 11.35 28.86 8.73
C THR A 142 12.64 28.51 8.00
N LEU A 143 13.76 29.20 8.32
CA LEU A 143 15.07 28.91 7.74
C LEU A 143 15.59 27.51 8.11
N VAL A 144 15.51 27.12 9.39
CA VAL A 144 15.96 25.79 9.82
C VAL A 144 15.10 24.69 9.20
N GLU A 145 13.79 24.90 9.11
CA GLU A 145 12.88 23.99 8.42
C GLU A 145 13.17 23.91 6.92
N TRP A 146 13.49 25.03 6.28
CA TRP A 146 13.91 25.07 4.89
C TRP A 146 15.21 24.30 4.64
N ILE A 147 16.23 24.51 5.47
CA ILE A 147 17.52 23.79 5.37
C ILE A 147 17.27 22.28 5.43
N ARG A 148 16.41 21.83 6.35
CA ARG A 148 16.05 20.42 6.54
C ARG A 148 15.28 19.84 5.35
N SER A 149 14.23 20.52 4.91
CA SER A 149 13.24 19.99 3.96
C SER A 149 13.64 20.18 2.50
N ILE A 150 14.35 21.26 2.19
CA ILE A 150 14.66 21.67 0.82
C ILE A 150 16.16 21.80 0.61
N GLY A 151 16.87 22.52 1.47
CA GLY A 151 18.29 22.83 1.29
C GLY A 151 19.16 21.58 1.10
N VAL A 152 19.16 20.67 2.09
CA VAL A 152 19.97 19.44 2.05
C VAL A 152 19.60 18.53 0.86
N PRO A 153 18.31 18.24 0.58
CA PRO A 153 17.93 17.46 -0.59
C PRO A 153 18.35 18.08 -1.93
N GLN A 154 18.20 19.40 -2.10
CA GLN A 154 18.58 20.07 -3.35
C GLN A 154 20.09 20.09 -3.54
N LEU A 155 20.87 20.30 -2.46
CA LEU A 155 22.33 20.21 -2.51
C LEU A 155 22.80 18.84 -3.02
N ARG A 156 22.18 17.76 -2.53
CA ARG A 156 22.47 16.40 -2.99
C ARG A 156 22.13 16.21 -4.47
N ARG A 157 21.01 16.77 -4.94
CA ARG A 157 20.60 16.71 -6.36
C ARG A 157 21.55 17.47 -7.26
N ILE A 158 21.98 18.67 -6.86
CA ILE A 158 22.95 19.48 -7.61
C ILE A 158 24.28 18.74 -7.73
N HIS A 159 24.76 18.13 -6.63
CA HIS A 159 26.00 17.34 -6.69
C HIS A 159 25.86 16.13 -7.61
N LEU A 160 24.74 15.41 -7.57
CA LEU A 160 24.47 14.27 -8.44
C LEU A 160 24.37 14.69 -9.92
N ALA A 161 23.75 15.84 -10.19
CA ALA A 161 23.69 16.42 -11.53
C ALA A 161 25.09 16.70 -12.08
N PHE A 162 25.96 17.32 -11.26
CA PHE A 162 27.35 17.55 -11.63
C PHE A 162 28.12 16.25 -11.86
N PHE A 163 27.84 15.20 -11.07
CA PHE A 163 28.41 13.88 -11.31
C PHE A 163 28.02 13.34 -12.69
N TYR A 164 26.76 13.43 -13.09
CA TYR A 164 26.31 12.96 -14.40
C TYR A 164 26.90 13.75 -15.57
N ILE A 165 27.26 15.02 -15.35
CA ILE A 165 27.87 15.87 -16.37
C ILE A 165 29.39 15.59 -16.50
N ASN A 166 30.09 15.53 -15.37
CA ASN A 166 31.55 15.53 -15.31
C ASN A 166 32.18 14.16 -14.95
N GLY A 167 31.39 13.21 -14.46
CA GLY A 167 31.80 11.84 -14.18
C GLY A 167 32.76 11.62 -13.01
N ALA A 168 33.14 12.66 -12.27
CA ALA A 168 34.25 12.57 -11.32
C ALA A 168 33.87 11.92 -9.96
N TYR A 169 32.79 12.37 -9.30
CA TYR A 169 32.48 12.00 -7.92
C TYR A 169 31.01 11.70 -7.68
N TYR A 170 30.65 10.43 -7.46
CA TYR A 170 29.26 10.05 -7.18
C TYR A 170 28.77 10.56 -5.82
N ASN A 171 29.58 10.40 -4.77
CA ASN A 171 29.24 10.86 -3.41
C ASN A 171 29.91 12.19 -3.08
N ILE A 172 29.20 13.08 -2.37
CA ILE A 172 29.77 14.33 -1.83
C ILE A 172 31.00 14.01 -0.97
N SER A 173 30.91 12.96 -0.14
CA SER A 173 32.00 12.55 0.72
C SER A 173 33.26 12.09 -0.02
N LYS A 174 33.12 11.53 -1.23
CA LYS A 174 34.28 11.18 -2.07
C LYS A 174 34.87 12.40 -2.76
N ARG A 175 34.03 13.38 -3.14
CA ARG A 175 34.47 14.67 -3.67
C ARG A 175 35.34 15.42 -2.68
N THR A 176 34.88 15.54 -1.44
CA THR A 176 35.62 16.24 -0.38
C THR A 176 36.88 15.50 0.05
N ALA A 177 36.88 14.17 -0.01
CA ALA A 177 38.07 13.35 0.25
C ALA A 177 39.03 13.25 -0.96
N GLY A 178 38.65 13.78 -2.13
CA GLY A 178 39.45 13.70 -3.36
C GLY A 178 39.62 12.27 -3.91
N ILE A 179 38.70 11.36 -3.59
CA ILE A 179 38.77 9.94 -4.02
C ILE A 179 38.05 9.79 -5.36
N THR A 180 38.82 9.42 -6.39
CA THR A 180 38.37 9.10 -7.74
C THR A 180 38.58 7.61 -8.06
N TYR A 181 38.26 7.21 -9.29
CA TYR A 181 38.29 5.81 -9.72
C TYR A 181 39.12 5.60 -10.98
N LEU A 182 39.86 4.50 -11.00
CA LEU A 182 40.47 3.93 -12.20
C LEU A 182 39.75 2.62 -12.54
N SER A 183 39.49 2.40 -13.83
CA SER A 183 38.95 1.14 -14.33
C SER A 183 40.06 0.32 -14.99
N LEU A 184 40.01 -1.00 -14.81
CA LEU A 184 40.84 -1.94 -15.56
C LEU A 184 40.18 -2.37 -16.89
N SER A 185 38.91 -2.05 -17.09
CA SER A 185 38.18 -2.35 -18.31
C SER A 185 38.43 -1.24 -19.34
N PRO A 186 38.70 -1.58 -20.61
CA PRO A 186 38.77 -0.58 -21.68
C PRO A 186 37.40 0.08 -21.85
N GLN A 187 37.38 1.36 -22.25
CA GLN A 187 36.13 2.10 -22.45
C GLN A 187 35.32 1.48 -23.59
N THR A 188 34.07 1.09 -23.33
CA THR A 188 33.25 0.32 -24.28
C THR A 188 32.06 1.07 -24.84
N ASN A 189 31.62 2.19 -24.22
CA ASN A 189 30.34 2.80 -24.61
C ASN A 189 30.29 4.34 -24.52
N THR A 190 30.78 5.01 -25.56
CA THR A 190 30.70 6.47 -25.70
C THR A 190 29.25 6.99 -25.85
N GLY A 191 28.31 6.15 -26.29
CA GLY A 191 26.88 6.49 -26.41
C GLY A 191 26.19 6.69 -25.06
N ALA A 192 26.52 5.85 -24.08
CA ALA A 192 25.96 5.95 -22.73
C ALA A 192 26.33 7.27 -22.03
N LEU A 193 27.51 7.84 -22.32
CA LEU A 193 27.96 9.12 -21.76
C LEU A 193 27.02 10.27 -22.14
N LYS A 194 26.48 10.27 -23.37
CA LYS A 194 25.51 11.29 -23.81
C LYS A 194 24.22 11.21 -22.99
N VAL A 195 23.74 10.01 -22.72
CA VAL A 195 22.53 9.76 -21.92
C VAL A 195 22.72 10.25 -20.48
N TYR A 196 23.87 9.95 -19.86
CA TYR A 196 24.17 10.46 -18.51
C TYR A 196 24.26 11.98 -18.49
N ARG A 197 24.91 12.62 -19.46
CA ARG A 197 24.96 14.09 -19.53
C ARG A 197 23.56 14.73 -19.66
N ILE A 198 22.70 14.15 -20.49
CA ILE A 198 21.29 14.58 -20.61
C ILE A 198 20.57 14.45 -19.26
N LEU A 199 20.75 13.34 -18.55
CA LEU A 199 20.19 13.13 -17.22
C LEU A 199 20.72 14.19 -16.21
N GLY A 200 22.00 14.54 -16.31
CA GLY A 200 22.61 15.62 -15.54
C GLY A 200 21.96 16.99 -15.81
N ILE A 201 21.78 17.36 -17.07
CA ILE A 201 21.14 18.63 -17.44
C ILE A 201 19.67 18.65 -16.97
N LEU A 202 18.94 17.54 -17.15
CA LEU A 202 17.55 17.43 -16.72
C LEU A 202 17.42 17.54 -15.20
N THR A 203 18.35 16.97 -14.44
CA THR A 203 18.38 17.10 -12.97
C THR A 203 18.72 18.52 -12.50
N VAL A 204 19.58 19.25 -13.22
CA VAL A 204 19.79 20.70 -12.98
C VAL A 204 18.49 21.48 -13.23
N ALA A 205 17.85 21.28 -14.38
CA ALA A 205 16.60 21.96 -14.73
C ALA A 205 15.49 21.67 -13.70
N GLN A 206 15.35 20.40 -13.28
CA GLN A 206 14.42 20.00 -12.25
C GLN A 206 14.68 20.69 -10.91
N THR A 207 15.95 20.84 -10.53
CA THR A 207 16.34 21.50 -9.28
C THR A 207 16.05 23.00 -9.35
N ALA A 208 16.37 23.65 -10.48
CA ALA A 208 16.06 25.06 -10.72
C ALA A 208 14.54 25.33 -10.63
N ILE A 209 13.72 24.51 -11.31
CA ILE A 209 12.25 24.62 -11.25
C ILE A 209 11.75 24.44 -9.82
N SER A 210 12.29 23.47 -9.08
CA SER A 210 11.90 23.23 -7.68
C SER A 210 12.21 24.43 -6.77
N ILE A 211 13.36 25.08 -6.99
CA ILE A 211 13.76 26.28 -6.25
C ILE A 211 12.86 27.46 -6.64
N LEU A 212 12.54 27.63 -7.92
CA LEU A 212 11.63 28.68 -8.40
C LEU A 212 10.22 28.54 -7.82
N PHE A 213 9.66 27.33 -7.81
CA PHE A 213 8.35 27.08 -7.15
C PHE A 213 8.38 27.39 -5.66
N TRP A 214 9.49 27.06 -4.99
CA TRP A 214 9.64 27.40 -3.58
C TRP A 214 9.72 28.91 -3.36
N ILE A 215 10.54 29.64 -4.14
CA ILE A 215 10.60 31.11 -4.08
C ILE A 215 9.20 31.71 -4.31
N GLY A 216 8.46 31.22 -5.30
CA GLY A 216 7.08 31.63 -5.54
C GLY A 216 6.16 31.39 -4.34
N SER A 217 6.27 30.23 -3.69
CA SER A 217 5.45 29.93 -2.50
C SER A 217 5.79 30.79 -1.28
N VAL A 218 7.05 31.22 -1.13
CA VAL A 218 7.47 32.12 -0.05
C VAL A 218 6.95 33.54 -0.31
N LEU A 219 7.09 34.04 -1.55
CA LEU A 219 6.57 35.35 -1.94
C LEU A 219 5.05 35.44 -1.78
N GLU A 220 4.32 34.38 -2.14
CA GLU A 220 2.86 34.32 -1.95
C GLU A 220 2.49 34.30 -0.46
N SER A 221 3.27 33.60 0.39
CA SER A 221 3.06 33.60 1.83
C SER A 221 3.28 34.97 2.47
N GLU A 222 4.25 35.76 1.97
CA GLU A 222 4.44 37.15 2.44
C GLU A 222 3.30 38.06 1.97
N ARG A 223 2.74 37.83 0.78
CA ARG A 223 1.59 38.57 0.26
C ARG A 223 0.32 38.31 1.09
N ILE A 224 0.05 37.06 1.45
CA ILE A 224 -1.08 36.67 2.30
C ILE A 224 -0.91 37.18 3.74
N ASP A 225 0.31 37.13 4.30
CA ASP A 225 0.61 37.74 5.61
C ASP A 225 0.45 39.28 5.58
N SER A 226 0.61 39.93 4.42
CA SER A 226 0.33 41.38 4.26
C SER A 226 -1.15 41.70 4.12
N GLU A 227 -1.93 40.92 3.35
CA GLU A 227 -3.38 41.11 3.19
C GLU A 227 -4.16 40.78 4.48
N SER A 228 -3.69 39.83 5.29
CA SER A 228 -4.27 39.52 6.61
C SER A 228 -3.99 40.59 7.67
N SER A 229 -2.97 41.42 7.48
CA SER A 229 -2.69 42.57 8.36
C SER A 229 -3.64 43.75 8.14
N ASP A 230 -4.25 43.86 6.95
CA ASP A 230 -5.32 44.84 6.67
C ASP A 230 -6.70 44.37 7.15
N PHE A 231 -6.91 43.06 7.31
CA PHE A 231 -8.19 42.48 7.75
C PHE A 231 -8.32 42.35 9.28
N THR A 232 -7.30 42.70 10.07
CA THR A 232 -7.26 42.54 11.54
C THR A 232 -7.49 43.84 12.30
N ARG A 233 -8.39 44.69 11.78
CA ARG A 233 -8.92 45.85 12.51
C ARG A 233 -10.41 45.75 12.80
N GLU A 234 -10.92 44.57 13.10
CA GLU A 234 -12.21 44.43 13.78
C GLU A 234 -12.35 43.03 14.38
N GLY A 235 -12.45 42.97 15.72
CA GLY A 235 -13.22 41.95 16.41
C GLY A 235 -12.58 40.57 16.65
N THR A 236 -12.37 40.30 17.94
CA THR A 236 -12.34 39.00 18.64
C THR A 236 -11.06 38.16 18.60
N GLU A 237 -10.44 38.08 19.79
CA GLU A 237 -9.39 37.15 20.19
C GLU A 237 -9.84 35.68 19.99
N GLU A 238 -9.39 35.04 18.92
CA GLU A 238 -9.41 33.58 18.85
C GLU A 238 -8.33 33.02 19.78
N ARG A 239 -8.77 32.57 20.96
CA ARG A 239 -7.99 31.70 21.84
C ARG A 239 -7.65 30.41 21.09
N GLY A 240 -6.43 30.31 20.58
CA GLY A 240 -5.86 29.05 20.13
C GLY A 240 -5.93 28.02 21.26
N LEU A 241 -6.68 26.94 21.04
CA LEU A 241 -6.75 25.80 21.95
C LEU A 241 -5.37 25.14 22.05
N ILE A 242 -4.60 25.55 23.05
CA ILE A 242 -3.40 24.85 23.50
C ILE A 242 -3.89 23.58 24.21
N HIS A 243 -3.91 22.44 23.52
CA HIS A 243 -4.07 21.15 24.20
C HIS A 243 -2.77 20.80 24.93
N PRO A 244 -2.74 20.78 26.27
CA PRO A 244 -1.59 20.23 26.97
C PRO A 244 -1.64 18.70 26.79
N THR A 245 -0.47 18.09 26.58
CA THR A 245 -0.22 16.63 26.67
C THR A 245 -0.55 15.71 25.47
N PHE A 246 -0.59 16.18 24.21
CA PHE A 246 -0.53 15.21 23.10
C PHE A 246 0.90 14.64 22.95
N ARG A 247 1.04 13.33 23.20
CA ARG A 247 2.27 12.56 22.99
C ARG A 247 2.06 11.64 21.79
N CYS A 248 2.86 11.80 20.74
CA CYS A 248 2.69 11.00 19.52
C CYS A 248 2.92 9.51 19.82
N ALA A 249 1.97 8.65 19.46
CA ALA A 249 2.08 7.21 19.70
C ALA A 249 3.22 6.52 18.91
N VAL A 250 3.75 7.18 17.87
CA VAL A 250 4.81 6.64 17.00
C VAL A 250 6.19 7.05 17.47
N CYS A 251 6.47 8.35 17.66
CA CYS A 251 7.78 8.82 18.12
C CYS A 251 7.87 9.06 19.64
N LEU A 252 6.76 8.99 20.38
CA LEU A 252 6.68 9.23 21.82
C LEU A 252 7.15 10.63 22.26
N GLU A 253 7.22 11.60 21.35
CA GLU A 253 7.53 13.01 21.65
C GLU A 253 6.25 13.84 21.80
N GLN A 254 6.30 14.90 22.63
CA GLN A 254 5.25 15.90 22.71
C GLN A 254 5.38 16.87 21.54
N LYS A 255 4.43 16.81 20.61
CA LYS A 255 4.38 17.64 19.40
C LYS A 255 2.93 18.02 19.13
N ASN A 256 2.68 18.95 18.20
CA ASN A 256 1.32 19.25 17.81
C ASN A 256 0.69 18.03 17.12
N PRO A 257 -0.51 17.61 17.54
CA PRO A 257 -1.23 16.55 16.88
C PRO A 257 -1.60 16.93 15.45
N SER A 258 -1.60 15.94 14.57
CA SER A 258 -2.06 16.02 13.19
C SER A 258 -2.87 14.77 12.91
N THR A 259 -3.97 14.92 12.21
CA THR A 259 -4.88 13.81 11.91
C THR A 259 -4.52 13.20 10.57
N THR A 260 -4.37 11.88 10.51
CA THR A 260 -4.41 11.17 9.23
C THR A 260 -5.82 11.24 8.64
N PRO A 261 -6.01 11.00 7.32
CA PRO A 261 -7.34 10.96 6.72
C PRO A 261 -8.29 9.93 7.36
N CYS A 262 -7.75 8.93 8.07
CA CYS A 262 -8.51 7.96 8.85
C CYS A 262 -8.78 8.37 10.32
N GLY A 263 -8.55 9.63 10.68
CA GLY A 263 -8.92 10.20 11.98
C GLY A 263 -7.94 9.93 13.13
N HIS A 264 -6.81 9.25 12.90
CA HIS A 264 -5.83 8.99 13.95
C HIS A 264 -4.90 10.19 14.15
N LEU A 265 -4.63 10.53 15.41
CA LEU A 265 -3.77 11.63 15.79
C LEU A 265 -2.31 11.16 15.93
N PHE A 266 -1.41 11.72 15.12
CA PHE A 266 0.04 11.53 15.19
C PHE A 266 0.75 12.88 15.05
N CYS A 267 2.05 12.98 15.32
CA CYS A 267 2.77 14.19 14.94
C CYS A 267 3.00 14.21 13.42
N TRP A 268 2.97 15.40 12.81
CA TRP A 268 3.16 15.58 11.37
C TRP A 268 4.42 14.87 10.82
N ASN A 269 5.50 14.87 11.60
CA ASN A 269 6.76 14.26 11.21
C ASN A 269 6.66 12.72 11.10
N CYS A 270 5.93 12.07 12.01
CA CYS A 270 5.66 10.62 11.93
C CYS A 270 4.67 10.29 10.82
N ILE A 271 3.71 11.17 10.55
CA ILE A 271 2.84 11.03 9.37
C ILE A 271 3.70 11.04 8.13
N GLN A 272 4.62 11.99 7.97
CA GLN A 272 5.50 12.07 6.80
C GLN A 272 6.47 10.88 6.68
N GLU A 273 7.04 10.40 7.79
CA GLU A 273 7.99 9.27 7.76
C GLU A 273 7.31 7.92 7.52
N HIS A 274 6.06 7.73 7.98
CA HIS A 274 5.31 6.48 7.81
C HIS A 274 4.23 6.53 6.72
N TYR A 275 4.01 7.68 6.08
CA TYR A 275 3.30 7.71 4.81
C TYR A 275 4.16 6.91 3.82
N PRO A 276 3.60 5.87 3.17
CA PRO A 276 4.36 5.12 2.19
C PRO A 276 4.92 6.11 1.18
N PHE A 277 6.24 6.02 0.97
CA PHE A 277 7.04 6.92 0.14
C PHE A 277 6.50 6.92 -1.30
N LEU A 278 5.48 7.74 -1.53
CA LEU A 278 4.70 7.82 -2.75
C LEU A 278 4.50 9.29 -3.08
N SER A 279 5.57 10.07 -3.04
CA SER A 279 5.54 11.49 -3.40
C SER A 279 6.90 12.07 -3.76
N LEU A 280 7.56 11.50 -4.76
CA LEU A 280 8.52 12.25 -5.59
C LEU A 280 8.47 11.87 -7.07
N HIS A 281 7.96 10.66 -7.39
CA HIS A 281 7.56 10.31 -8.75
C HIS A 281 6.24 10.98 -9.18
N LYS A 282 5.33 11.24 -8.23
CA LYS A 282 4.04 11.89 -8.51
C LYS A 282 4.17 13.36 -8.90
N LEU A 283 5.08 14.16 -8.32
CA LEU A 283 5.16 15.59 -8.65
C LEU A 283 5.77 15.87 -10.02
N PHE A 284 6.74 15.07 -10.48
CA PHE A 284 7.30 15.21 -11.83
C PHE A 284 6.43 14.58 -12.92
N GLN A 285 5.66 13.54 -12.60
CA GLN A 285 4.57 13.13 -13.46
C GLN A 285 3.47 14.20 -13.49
N PHE A 286 3.07 14.83 -12.39
CA PHE A 286 1.91 15.72 -12.39
C PHE A 286 1.97 16.89 -13.38
N SER A 287 3.14 17.47 -13.69
CA SER A 287 3.23 18.58 -14.67
C SER A 287 3.19 18.10 -16.12
N ILE A 288 3.92 17.05 -16.47
CA ILE A 288 3.93 16.47 -17.83
C ILE A 288 2.63 15.69 -18.10
N TYR A 289 2.10 15.03 -17.07
CA TYR A 289 0.84 14.28 -17.11
C TYR A 289 -0.37 15.22 -17.11
N LYS A 290 -0.33 16.42 -16.52
CA LYS A 290 -1.42 17.41 -16.67
C LYS A 290 -1.40 18.08 -18.06
N MET A 291 -0.23 18.22 -18.68
CA MET A 291 -0.09 18.68 -20.06
C MET A 291 -0.55 17.60 -21.07
N LEU A 292 -0.22 16.33 -20.84
CA LEU A 292 -0.69 15.19 -21.65
C LEU A 292 -2.16 14.81 -21.36
N ARG A 293 -2.66 15.03 -20.14
CA ARG A 293 -4.08 14.79 -19.76
C ARG A 293 -5.03 15.80 -20.40
N ARG A 294 -4.56 16.97 -20.82
CA ARG A 294 -5.37 17.88 -21.66
C ARG A 294 -5.53 17.40 -23.10
N SER A 295 -4.66 16.51 -23.58
CA SER A 295 -4.75 15.96 -24.94
C SER A 295 -5.29 14.52 -24.99
N PHE A 296 -5.25 13.75 -23.89
CA PHE A 296 -5.65 12.34 -23.87
C PHE A 296 -6.74 11.98 -22.84
N CYS A 297 -7.34 12.95 -22.15
CA CYS A 297 -8.59 12.69 -21.44
C CYS A 297 -9.76 13.04 -22.38
N SER A 298 -10.01 12.19 -23.38
CA SER A 298 -11.40 11.94 -23.71
C SER A 298 -12.01 11.41 -22.42
N ILE A 299 -13.05 12.06 -21.92
CA ILE A 299 -13.97 11.38 -21.02
C ILE A 299 -14.50 10.24 -21.89
N SER A 300 -13.96 9.03 -21.76
CA SER A 300 -14.54 7.90 -22.46
C SER A 300 -15.97 7.80 -21.95
N ASN A 301 -16.93 7.94 -22.87
CA ASN A 301 -18.38 7.86 -22.63
C ASN A 301 -18.77 6.41 -22.27
N THR A 302 -17.98 5.75 -21.42
CA THR A 302 -18.19 4.36 -21.03
C THR A 302 -19.28 4.32 -19.96
N PRO A 303 -20.37 3.57 -20.18
CA PRO A 303 -21.45 3.46 -19.21
C PRO A 303 -20.91 2.83 -17.92
N SER A 304 -21.41 3.31 -16.78
CA SER A 304 -20.98 2.81 -15.48
C SER A 304 -21.31 1.32 -15.33
N LEU A 305 -20.27 0.51 -15.14
CA LEU A 305 -20.35 -0.92 -14.89
C LEU A 305 -19.64 -1.28 -13.58
N TYR A 306 -20.38 -1.97 -12.71
CA TYR A 306 -19.91 -2.48 -11.42
C TYR A 306 -19.60 -3.98 -11.55
N PHE A 307 -18.38 -4.38 -11.20
CA PHE A 307 -17.96 -5.77 -11.25
C PHE A 307 -17.41 -6.23 -9.90
N SER A 308 -17.81 -7.41 -9.46
CA SER A 308 -17.17 -8.11 -8.35
C SER A 308 -17.10 -9.62 -8.59
N GLY A 309 -16.20 -10.29 -7.87
CA GLY A 309 -16.01 -11.73 -7.88
C GLY A 309 -16.12 -12.32 -6.48
N ILE A 310 -16.75 -13.50 -6.37
CA ILE A 310 -16.84 -14.27 -5.13
C ILE A 310 -16.40 -15.72 -5.34
N GLN A 311 -15.48 -16.19 -4.50
CA GLN A 311 -14.94 -17.56 -4.60
C GLN A 311 -15.98 -18.61 -4.19
N PRO A 312 -16.17 -19.68 -4.99
CA PRO A 312 -17.01 -20.81 -4.60
C PRO A 312 -16.32 -21.61 -3.49
N THR A 313 -16.76 -21.36 -2.26
CA THR A 313 -16.25 -22.03 -1.06
C THR A 313 -17.35 -22.85 -0.39
N GLY A 314 -18.41 -23.20 -1.12
CA GLY A 314 -19.63 -23.78 -0.57
C GLY A 314 -20.58 -22.71 -0.01
N VAL A 315 -21.35 -23.05 1.02
CA VAL A 315 -22.41 -22.20 1.59
C VAL A 315 -21.84 -20.95 2.27
N PRO A 316 -22.29 -19.72 1.97
CA PRO A 316 -21.81 -18.52 2.65
C PRO A 316 -22.00 -18.57 4.17
N HIS A 317 -21.08 -17.96 4.93
CA HIS A 317 -21.25 -17.72 6.37
C HIS A 317 -21.55 -16.25 6.66
N LEU A 318 -21.93 -15.92 7.90
CA LEU A 318 -22.26 -14.55 8.32
C LEU A 318 -21.18 -13.52 7.93
N GLY A 319 -19.90 -13.87 8.10
CA GLY A 319 -18.80 -13.01 7.64
C GLY A 319 -18.75 -12.74 6.13
N ASN A 320 -19.21 -13.67 5.28
CA ASN A 320 -19.36 -13.40 3.84
C ASN A 320 -20.60 -12.53 3.58
N TYR A 321 -21.69 -12.78 4.31
CA TYR A 321 -22.92 -12.03 4.15
C TYR A 321 -22.73 -10.54 4.47
N PHE A 322 -22.32 -10.22 5.70
CA PHE A 322 -22.13 -8.82 6.13
C PHE A 322 -20.92 -8.15 5.49
N GLY A 323 -19.89 -8.93 5.14
CA GLY A 323 -18.68 -8.41 4.52
C GLY A 323 -18.83 -8.10 3.03
N PHE A 324 -19.74 -8.76 2.32
CA PHE A 324 -19.86 -8.64 0.86
C PHE A 324 -21.29 -8.68 0.33
N ILE A 325 -22.08 -9.70 0.69
CA ILE A 325 -23.40 -9.92 0.07
C ILE A 325 -24.35 -8.77 0.41
N GLU A 326 -24.48 -8.39 1.68
CA GLU A 326 -25.32 -7.27 2.10
C GLU A 326 -24.89 -5.93 1.45
N PRO A 327 -23.60 -5.52 1.48
CA PRO A 327 -23.12 -4.39 0.69
C PRO A 327 -23.49 -4.45 -0.81
N TRP A 328 -23.43 -5.64 -1.42
CA TRP A 328 -23.81 -5.82 -2.83
C TRP A 328 -25.31 -5.62 -3.05
N LEU A 329 -26.16 -6.11 -2.15
CA LEU A 329 -27.61 -5.90 -2.18
C LEU A 329 -27.97 -4.42 -2.00
N ASP A 330 -27.28 -3.72 -1.09
CA ASP A 330 -27.46 -2.29 -0.88
C ASP A 330 -27.09 -1.48 -2.13
N LEU A 331 -25.99 -1.84 -2.81
CA LEU A 331 -25.62 -1.27 -4.10
C LEU A 331 -26.67 -1.57 -5.17
N GLN A 332 -27.16 -2.82 -5.22
CA GLN A 332 -28.17 -3.24 -6.19
C GLN A 332 -29.48 -2.43 -6.06
N LYS A 333 -29.87 -2.08 -4.82
CA LYS A 333 -31.05 -1.28 -4.50
C LYS A 333 -30.85 0.22 -4.75
N SER A 334 -29.67 0.75 -4.41
CA SER A 334 -29.39 2.19 -4.50
C SER A 334 -29.05 2.67 -5.91
N LEU A 335 -28.49 1.80 -6.77
CA LEU A 335 -28.08 2.18 -8.12
C LEU A 335 -29.27 2.26 -9.10
N PRO A 336 -29.31 3.26 -10.01
CA PRO A 336 -30.33 3.38 -11.05
C PRO A 336 -30.40 2.17 -11.99
N LYS A 337 -31.61 1.78 -12.43
CA LYS A 337 -31.87 0.54 -13.20
C LYS A 337 -31.09 0.37 -14.52
N ASN A 338 -30.53 1.45 -15.07
CA ASN A 338 -29.70 1.45 -16.26
C ASN A 338 -28.20 1.20 -16.00
N VAL A 339 -27.76 1.19 -14.74
CA VAL A 339 -26.38 0.85 -14.37
C VAL A 339 -26.19 -0.67 -14.43
N ASN A 340 -25.13 -1.11 -15.10
CA ASN A 340 -24.82 -2.52 -15.26
C ASN A 340 -24.08 -3.06 -14.03
N MET A 341 -24.54 -4.21 -13.52
CA MET A 341 -23.91 -4.92 -12.40
C MET A 341 -23.60 -6.35 -12.80
N MET A 342 -22.38 -6.78 -12.52
CA MET A 342 -21.89 -8.12 -12.85
C MET A 342 -21.26 -8.76 -11.62
N LEU A 343 -21.68 -9.98 -11.30
CA LEU A 343 -21.15 -10.77 -10.20
C LEU A 343 -20.67 -12.12 -10.74
N SER A 344 -19.37 -12.36 -10.62
CA SER A 344 -18.74 -13.60 -11.07
C SER A 344 -18.55 -14.57 -9.90
N VAL A 345 -19.00 -15.81 -10.06
CA VAL A 345 -18.57 -16.93 -9.21
C VAL A 345 -17.21 -17.41 -9.72
N VAL A 346 -16.15 -17.03 -9.02
CA VAL A 346 -14.76 -17.16 -9.50
C VAL A 346 -14.14 -18.52 -9.19
N ASP A 347 -14.55 -19.53 -9.95
CA ASP A 347 -14.09 -20.91 -9.82
C ASP A 347 -12.65 -21.14 -10.30
N GLN A 348 -12.14 -20.39 -11.29
CA GLN A 348 -10.73 -20.46 -11.67
C GLN A 348 -9.82 -19.95 -10.53
N HIS A 349 -10.24 -18.91 -9.80
CA HIS A 349 -9.50 -18.46 -8.61
C HIS A 349 -9.49 -19.51 -7.49
N ALA A 350 -10.51 -20.35 -7.40
CA ALA A 350 -10.59 -21.39 -6.36
C ALA A 350 -9.51 -22.47 -6.50
N ILE A 351 -8.96 -22.66 -7.70
CA ILE A 351 -7.89 -23.64 -7.98
C ILE A 351 -6.48 -23.00 -8.04
N SER A 352 -6.35 -21.71 -7.74
CA SER A 352 -5.06 -20.98 -7.76
C SER A 352 -4.03 -21.55 -6.77
N VAL A 353 -4.49 -22.19 -5.70
CA VAL A 353 -3.66 -22.82 -4.65
C VAL A 353 -3.48 -24.32 -4.84
N GLY A 354 -4.00 -24.87 -5.94
CA GLY A 354 -3.98 -26.30 -6.24
C GLY A 354 -5.35 -26.84 -6.68
N PRO A 355 -5.39 -28.02 -7.33
CA PRO A 355 -6.63 -28.64 -7.78
C PRO A 355 -7.52 -29.02 -6.59
N LYS A 356 -8.84 -28.87 -6.77
CA LYS A 356 -9.86 -29.32 -5.82
C LYS A 356 -10.53 -30.61 -6.33
N PRO A 357 -11.08 -31.46 -5.45
CA PRO A 357 -11.87 -32.62 -5.87
C PRO A 357 -13.03 -32.17 -6.78
N PRO A 358 -13.21 -32.77 -7.98
CA PRO A 358 -14.16 -32.27 -8.99
C PRO A 358 -15.60 -32.15 -8.48
N ASN A 359 -16.07 -33.16 -7.73
CA ASN A 359 -17.43 -33.16 -7.20
C ASN A 359 -17.62 -32.09 -6.12
N SER A 360 -16.61 -31.86 -5.29
CA SER A 360 -16.63 -30.79 -4.28
C SER A 360 -16.67 -29.41 -4.93
N LEU A 361 -15.86 -29.17 -5.97
CA LEU A 361 -15.86 -27.87 -6.65
C LEU A 361 -17.21 -27.59 -7.34
N ARG A 362 -17.78 -28.58 -8.03
CA ARG A 362 -19.11 -28.46 -8.66
C ARG A 362 -20.18 -28.13 -7.62
N GLN A 363 -20.17 -28.84 -6.48
CA GLN A 363 -21.10 -28.60 -5.40
C GLN A 363 -20.88 -27.22 -4.74
N ASP A 364 -19.63 -26.79 -4.57
CA ASP A 364 -19.29 -25.48 -4.01
C ASP A 364 -19.77 -24.32 -4.90
N ILE A 365 -19.64 -24.45 -6.23
CA ILE A 365 -20.16 -23.49 -7.20
C ILE A 365 -21.69 -23.41 -7.09
N ARG A 366 -22.35 -24.57 -7.12
CA ARG A 366 -23.81 -24.64 -7.02
C ARG A 366 -24.32 -24.02 -5.71
N ARG A 367 -23.74 -24.41 -4.58
CA ARG A 367 -24.13 -23.92 -3.24
C ARG A 367 -23.79 -22.46 -3.02
N MET A 368 -22.66 -21.96 -3.53
CA MET A 368 -22.36 -20.53 -3.45
C MET A 368 -23.40 -19.73 -4.23
N THR A 369 -23.74 -20.16 -5.45
CA THR A 369 -24.73 -19.49 -6.30
C THR A 369 -26.12 -19.54 -5.69
N ALA A 370 -26.56 -20.70 -5.19
CA ALA A 370 -27.81 -20.85 -4.46
C ALA A 370 -27.85 -19.94 -3.22
N GLY A 371 -26.75 -19.82 -2.48
CA GLY A 371 -26.62 -18.93 -1.33
C GLY A 371 -26.78 -17.45 -1.71
N LEU A 372 -26.18 -17.01 -2.81
CA LEU A 372 -26.33 -15.64 -3.31
C LEU A 372 -27.78 -15.32 -3.68
N LEU A 373 -28.43 -16.24 -4.42
CA LEU A 373 -29.84 -16.10 -4.82
C LEU A 373 -30.77 -16.11 -3.60
N ALA A 374 -30.54 -17.02 -2.64
CA ALA A 374 -31.32 -17.11 -1.41
C ALA A 374 -31.17 -15.86 -0.52
N CYS A 375 -29.98 -15.25 -0.49
CA CYS A 375 -29.77 -13.98 0.18
C CYS A 375 -30.43 -12.78 -0.51
N GLY A 376 -30.94 -12.95 -1.74
CA GLY A 376 -31.69 -11.92 -2.47
C GLY A 376 -30.95 -11.27 -3.63
N VAL A 377 -29.82 -11.82 -4.10
CA VAL A 377 -29.16 -11.31 -5.33
C VAL A 377 -30.10 -11.53 -6.51
N CYS A 378 -30.65 -10.46 -7.06
CA CYS A 378 -31.58 -10.55 -8.19
C CYS A 378 -30.83 -10.75 -9.53
N PRO A 379 -31.03 -11.88 -10.24
CA PRO A 379 -30.36 -12.17 -11.52
C PRO A 379 -30.85 -11.31 -12.69
N GLU A 380 -32.01 -10.65 -12.56
CA GLU A 380 -32.49 -9.68 -13.54
C GLU A 380 -31.73 -8.35 -13.45
N ARG A 381 -31.25 -8.01 -12.25
CA ARG A 381 -30.54 -6.76 -11.97
C ARG A 381 -29.02 -6.92 -11.99
N THR A 382 -28.53 -8.11 -11.68
CA THR A 382 -27.11 -8.45 -11.68
C THR A 382 -26.87 -9.63 -12.60
N LEU A 383 -26.00 -9.47 -13.58
CA LEU A 383 -25.53 -10.56 -14.42
C LEU A 383 -24.64 -11.47 -13.56
N LEU A 384 -25.26 -12.52 -13.01
CA LEU A 384 -24.62 -13.53 -12.15
C LEU A 384 -24.18 -14.71 -13.01
N PHE A 385 -22.88 -14.94 -13.13
CA PHE A 385 -22.33 -15.97 -14.02
C PHE A 385 -21.13 -16.68 -13.38
N ARG A 386 -20.73 -17.81 -13.96
CA ARG A 386 -19.55 -18.58 -13.54
C ARG A 386 -18.34 -18.15 -14.36
N GLN A 387 -17.22 -17.89 -13.70
CA GLN A 387 -15.99 -17.39 -14.34
C GLN A 387 -15.48 -18.33 -15.44
N SER A 388 -15.47 -19.65 -15.22
CA SER A 388 -15.02 -20.63 -16.20
C SER A 388 -15.87 -20.72 -17.47
N ASP A 389 -17.07 -20.15 -17.51
CA ASP A 389 -17.87 -20.10 -18.74
C ASP A 389 -17.33 -19.11 -19.77
N VAL A 390 -16.48 -18.17 -19.34
CA VAL A 390 -15.97 -17.06 -20.15
C VAL A 390 -14.49 -17.29 -20.47
N PRO A 391 -14.15 -18.02 -21.54
CA PRO A 391 -12.75 -18.34 -21.87
C PRO A 391 -11.90 -17.10 -22.16
N GLN A 392 -12.51 -16.00 -22.58
CA GLN A 392 -11.83 -14.74 -22.86
C GLN A 392 -11.12 -14.16 -21.63
N ILE A 393 -11.60 -14.46 -20.43
CA ILE A 393 -10.92 -14.05 -19.18
C ILE A 393 -9.52 -14.69 -19.09
N SER A 394 -9.43 -16.00 -19.37
CA SER A 394 -8.15 -16.72 -19.34
C SER A 394 -7.24 -16.25 -20.47
N GLU A 395 -7.81 -15.93 -21.63
CA GLU A 395 -7.07 -15.36 -22.77
C GLU A 395 -6.50 -13.98 -22.45
N LEU A 396 -7.30 -13.07 -21.90
CA LEU A 396 -6.85 -11.74 -21.49
C LEU A 396 -5.79 -11.83 -20.38
N THR A 397 -5.92 -12.82 -19.48
CA THR A 397 -4.90 -13.07 -18.43
C THR A 397 -3.52 -13.32 -19.03
N TRP A 398 -3.44 -14.08 -20.13
CA TRP A 398 -2.19 -14.32 -20.84
C TRP A 398 -1.59 -13.02 -21.40
N ILE A 399 -2.43 -12.20 -22.05
CA ILE A 399 -2.02 -10.92 -22.62
C ILE A 399 -1.52 -9.96 -21.53
N LEU A 400 -2.23 -9.86 -20.41
CA LEU A 400 -1.81 -9.04 -19.27
C LEU A 400 -0.52 -9.56 -18.63
N GLY A 401 -0.29 -10.88 -18.64
CA GLY A 401 0.96 -11.49 -18.22
C GLY A 401 2.17 -11.01 -19.02
N ALA A 402 2.02 -10.75 -20.31
CA ALA A 402 3.07 -10.18 -21.16
C ALA A 402 3.43 -8.71 -20.81
N LEU A 403 2.66 -8.06 -19.94
CA LEU A 403 2.94 -6.70 -19.43
C LEU A 403 3.59 -6.69 -18.04
N GLN A 404 3.80 -7.86 -17.43
CA GLN A 404 4.30 -7.98 -16.07
C GLN A 404 5.56 -8.81 -16.00
N THR A 405 6.28 -8.69 -14.88
CA THR A 405 7.48 -9.49 -14.61
C THR A 405 7.29 -10.31 -13.36
N VAL A 406 7.93 -11.48 -13.32
CA VAL A 406 7.93 -12.37 -12.16
C VAL A 406 8.32 -11.62 -10.88
N SER A 407 9.35 -10.77 -10.95
CA SER A 407 9.82 -10.00 -9.79
C SER A 407 8.81 -8.97 -9.27
N LYS A 408 7.91 -8.45 -10.12
CA LYS A 408 6.84 -7.56 -9.66
C LYS A 408 5.75 -8.34 -8.93
N LEU A 409 5.34 -9.49 -9.48
CA LEU A 409 4.34 -10.35 -8.87
C LEU A 409 4.81 -10.95 -7.54
N GLN A 410 6.07 -11.38 -7.45
CA GLN A 410 6.67 -11.91 -6.21
C GLN A 410 6.77 -10.89 -5.07
N ARG A 411 6.74 -9.58 -5.38
CA ARG A 411 6.78 -8.52 -4.36
C ARG A 411 5.43 -8.27 -3.70
N LEU A 412 4.33 -8.76 -4.28
CA LEU A 412 3.00 -8.58 -3.72
C LEU A 412 2.93 -9.20 -2.31
N PRO A 413 2.55 -8.44 -1.27
CA PRO A 413 2.44 -8.94 0.10
C PRO A 413 1.57 -10.20 0.21
N GLN A 414 0.41 -10.23 -0.47
CA GLN A 414 -0.46 -11.41 -0.46
C GLN A 414 0.20 -12.67 -1.04
N PHE A 415 1.07 -12.52 -2.04
CA PHE A 415 1.85 -13.65 -2.55
C PHE A 415 2.86 -14.11 -1.49
N LYS A 416 3.63 -13.18 -0.89
CA LYS A 416 4.61 -13.51 0.15
C LYS A 416 3.98 -14.24 1.34
N ASP A 417 2.87 -13.72 1.85
CA ASP A 417 2.18 -14.28 3.03
C ASP A 417 1.63 -15.68 2.75
N LYS A 418 1.09 -15.92 1.54
CA LYS A 418 0.56 -17.25 1.16
C LYS A 418 1.69 -18.21 0.78
N ALA A 419 2.75 -17.73 0.13
CA ALA A 419 3.91 -18.53 -0.24
C ALA A 419 4.66 -19.10 0.97
N GLN A 420 4.70 -18.37 2.09
CA GLN A 420 5.29 -18.84 3.35
C GLN A 420 4.64 -20.13 3.90
N LYS A 421 3.41 -20.44 3.50
CA LYS A 421 2.70 -21.67 3.92
C LYS A 421 3.18 -22.92 3.18
N TYR A 422 3.92 -22.76 2.09
CA TYR A 422 4.43 -23.87 1.29
C TYR A 422 5.88 -24.16 1.69
N SER A 423 6.07 -25.22 2.47
CA SER A 423 7.39 -25.72 2.84
C SER A 423 8.14 -26.18 1.58
N LYS A 424 9.45 -25.91 1.50
CA LYS A 424 10.35 -26.24 0.36
C LYS A 424 10.19 -25.40 -0.92
N GLY A 425 9.36 -24.35 -0.92
CA GLY A 425 9.25 -23.45 -2.07
C GLY A 425 8.42 -24.00 -3.25
N GLU A 426 7.67 -25.09 -3.04
CA GLU A 426 6.71 -25.66 -4.00
C GLU A 426 5.44 -24.80 -4.10
N VAL A 427 5.61 -23.53 -4.43
CA VAL A 427 4.52 -22.57 -4.52
C VAL A 427 3.81 -22.73 -5.87
N PRO A 428 2.48 -22.94 -5.91
CA PRO A 428 1.76 -23.06 -7.17
C PRO A 428 1.90 -21.81 -8.05
N VAL A 429 2.11 -22.00 -9.36
CA VAL A 429 2.18 -20.88 -10.32
C VAL A 429 0.87 -20.07 -10.32
N GLY A 430 -0.27 -20.75 -10.16
CA GLY A 430 -1.58 -20.12 -10.01
C GLY A 430 -1.61 -19.07 -8.91
N LEU A 431 -0.92 -19.30 -7.79
CA LEU A 431 -0.84 -18.36 -6.68
C LEU A 431 -0.01 -17.10 -7.02
N LEU A 432 0.92 -17.19 -7.96
CA LEU A 432 1.68 -16.05 -8.45
C LEU A 432 0.87 -15.21 -9.44
N ILE A 433 0.11 -15.87 -10.33
CA ILE A 433 -0.56 -15.23 -11.47
C ILE A 433 -2.03 -14.87 -11.22
N TYR A 434 -2.66 -15.35 -10.15
CA TYR A 434 -4.08 -15.01 -9.89
C TYR A 434 -4.36 -13.49 -9.82
N PRO A 435 -3.44 -12.60 -9.43
CA PRO A 435 -3.74 -11.15 -9.49
C PRO A 435 -3.90 -10.65 -10.93
N LEU A 436 -3.25 -11.29 -11.91
CA LEU A 436 -3.46 -11.01 -13.34
C LEU A 436 -4.83 -11.51 -13.79
N LEU A 437 -5.23 -12.71 -13.34
CA LEU A 437 -6.56 -13.25 -13.58
C LEU A 437 -7.65 -12.35 -13.00
N GLN A 438 -7.43 -11.81 -11.80
CA GLN A 438 -8.32 -10.84 -11.16
C GLN A 438 -8.43 -9.54 -11.98
N ALA A 439 -7.32 -9.07 -12.56
CA ALA A 439 -7.36 -7.92 -13.45
C ALA A 439 -8.12 -8.23 -14.75
N ALA A 440 -7.90 -9.41 -15.33
CA ALA A 440 -8.63 -9.85 -16.52
C ALA A 440 -10.14 -9.96 -16.27
N ASP A 441 -10.56 -10.47 -15.11
CA ASP A 441 -11.98 -10.54 -14.71
C ASP A 441 -12.68 -9.18 -14.82
N VAL A 442 -12.01 -8.12 -14.37
CA VAL A 442 -12.58 -6.77 -14.34
C VAL A 442 -12.46 -6.07 -15.70
N LEU A 443 -11.28 -6.15 -16.33
CA LEU A 443 -10.99 -5.44 -17.58
C LEU A 443 -11.71 -6.06 -18.78
N MET A 444 -11.98 -7.37 -18.76
CA MET A 444 -12.68 -8.04 -19.85
C MET A 444 -14.08 -7.45 -20.10
N PHE A 445 -14.74 -7.00 -19.03
CA PHE A 445 -16.06 -6.37 -19.09
C PHE A 445 -15.98 -4.83 -19.05
N LYS A 446 -14.77 -4.27 -19.16
CA LYS A 446 -14.52 -2.81 -19.09
C LYS A 446 -15.18 -2.19 -17.86
N ALA A 447 -15.06 -2.85 -16.72
CA ALA A 447 -15.69 -2.39 -15.49
C ALA A 447 -15.08 -1.07 -15.00
N THR A 448 -15.95 -0.18 -14.56
CA THR A 448 -15.58 1.16 -14.09
C THR A 448 -15.49 1.26 -12.56
N HIS A 449 -16.21 0.38 -11.86
CA HIS A 449 -16.32 0.38 -10.40
C HIS A 449 -16.15 -1.05 -9.88
N VAL A 450 -15.34 -1.21 -8.83
CA VAL A 450 -15.02 -2.51 -8.23
C VAL A 450 -15.29 -2.45 -6.72
N PRO A 451 -16.40 -3.05 -6.25
CA PRO A 451 -16.73 -3.12 -4.83
C PRO A 451 -15.83 -4.10 -4.09
N VAL A 452 -14.83 -3.57 -3.38
CA VAL A 452 -13.88 -4.37 -2.60
C VAL A 452 -13.52 -3.71 -1.29
N GLY A 453 -13.27 -4.54 -0.28
CA GLY A 453 -12.79 -4.11 1.03
C GLY A 453 -11.41 -3.45 0.97
N ALA A 454 -11.07 -2.68 2.00
CA ALA A 454 -9.78 -1.99 2.11
C ALA A 454 -8.56 -2.95 2.05
N ASP A 455 -8.77 -4.21 2.44
CA ASP A 455 -7.78 -5.29 2.41
C ASP A 455 -7.35 -5.70 0.98
N GLN A 456 -8.15 -5.38 -0.04
CA GLN A 456 -7.87 -5.71 -1.44
C GLN A 456 -7.34 -4.52 -2.27
N SER A 457 -7.04 -3.38 -1.62
CA SER A 457 -6.54 -2.17 -2.28
C SER A 457 -5.28 -2.39 -3.11
N GLN A 458 -4.39 -3.29 -2.70
CA GLN A 458 -3.17 -3.63 -3.44
C GLN A 458 -3.46 -4.31 -4.78
N HIS A 459 -4.45 -5.20 -4.85
CA HIS A 459 -4.83 -5.85 -6.11
C HIS A 459 -5.50 -4.85 -7.05
N LEU A 460 -6.27 -3.90 -6.50
CA LEU A 460 -6.86 -2.84 -7.31
C LEU A 460 -5.80 -1.89 -7.89
N ASN A 461 -4.73 -1.61 -7.14
CA ASN A 461 -3.59 -0.85 -7.65
C ASN A 461 -2.92 -1.58 -8.83
N LEU A 462 -2.66 -2.89 -8.71
CA LEU A 462 -2.10 -3.68 -9.80
C LEU A 462 -3.01 -3.67 -11.03
N LEU A 463 -4.31 -3.86 -10.83
CA LEU A 463 -5.32 -3.84 -11.88
C LEU A 463 -5.39 -2.47 -12.59
N THR A 464 -5.32 -1.39 -11.82
CA THR A 464 -5.25 -0.01 -12.35
C THR A 464 -3.98 0.21 -13.17
N ASP A 465 -2.84 -0.21 -12.62
CA ASP A 465 -1.55 -0.12 -13.32
C ASP A 465 -1.55 -0.94 -14.61
N LEU A 466 -2.18 -2.12 -14.62
CA LEU A 466 -2.33 -2.95 -15.82
C LEU A 466 -3.17 -2.27 -16.89
N ALA A 467 -4.31 -1.68 -16.53
CA ALA A 467 -5.15 -0.94 -17.47
C ALA A 467 -4.39 0.24 -18.09
N ILE A 468 -3.71 1.04 -17.26
CA ILE A 468 -2.93 2.20 -17.71
C ILE A 468 -1.76 1.75 -18.60
N ASN A 469 -1.04 0.70 -18.20
CA ASN A 469 0.11 0.21 -18.96
C ASN A 469 -0.30 -0.39 -20.30
N PHE A 470 -1.43 -1.11 -20.36
CA PHE A 470 -1.97 -1.62 -21.61
C PHE A 470 -2.31 -0.47 -22.56
N ASN A 471 -3.12 0.49 -22.10
CA ASN A 471 -3.52 1.66 -22.87
C ASN A 471 -2.32 2.47 -23.35
N ALA A 472 -1.33 2.70 -22.49
CA ALA A 472 -0.12 3.43 -22.84
C ALA A 472 0.76 2.68 -23.85
N LYS A 473 0.90 1.35 -23.72
CA LYS A 473 1.73 0.53 -24.59
C LYS A 473 1.17 0.46 -26.01
N TYR A 474 -0.15 0.29 -26.14
CA TYR A 474 -0.82 0.15 -27.43
C TYR A 474 -1.45 1.46 -27.94
N GLN A 475 -1.21 2.58 -27.24
CA GLN A 475 -1.72 3.91 -27.59
C GLN A 475 -3.24 3.94 -27.83
N THR A 476 -3.99 3.34 -26.89
CA THR A 476 -5.44 3.18 -26.96
C THR A 476 -6.11 3.66 -25.67
N ASP A 477 -7.43 3.85 -25.69
CA ASP A 477 -8.29 4.10 -24.52
C ASP A 477 -9.24 2.92 -24.22
N LEU A 478 -8.90 1.72 -24.69
CA LEU A 478 -9.74 0.52 -24.64
C LEU A 478 -10.20 0.15 -23.22
N PHE A 479 -9.30 0.18 -22.23
CA PHE A 479 -9.63 -0.18 -20.85
C PHE A 479 -9.88 1.04 -19.98
N PRO A 480 -11.06 1.16 -19.32
CA PRO A 480 -11.27 2.18 -18.31
C PRO A 480 -10.40 1.88 -17.07
N VAL A 481 -10.06 2.93 -16.33
CA VAL A 481 -9.35 2.79 -15.05
C VAL A 481 -10.38 2.56 -13.93
N PRO A 482 -10.44 1.36 -13.33
CA PRO A 482 -11.53 1.03 -12.42
C PRO A 482 -11.35 1.70 -11.05
N LYS A 483 -12.44 2.19 -10.47
CA LYS A 483 -12.47 2.87 -9.17
C LYS A 483 -12.85 1.90 -8.05
N GLN A 484 -12.20 2.04 -6.90
CA GLN A 484 -12.60 1.31 -5.70
C GLN A 484 -13.95 1.84 -5.21
N VAL A 485 -14.85 0.92 -4.86
CA VAL A 485 -16.06 1.25 -4.09
C VAL A 485 -15.96 0.52 -2.76
N THR A 486 -15.93 1.28 -1.67
CA THR A 486 -15.83 0.74 -0.31
C THR A 486 -17.01 1.24 0.52
N ARG A 487 -17.65 0.34 1.26
CA ARG A 487 -18.68 0.70 2.24
C ARG A 487 -17.99 1.25 3.48
N GLU A 488 -18.36 2.45 3.92
CA GLU A 488 -17.76 3.13 5.08
C GLU A 488 -17.92 2.33 6.39
N LEU A 489 -19.04 1.61 6.52
CA LEU A 489 -19.38 0.80 7.67
C LEU A 489 -19.62 -0.64 7.21
N SER A 490 -18.62 -1.51 7.39
CA SER A 490 -18.82 -2.96 7.27
C SER A 490 -18.67 -3.61 8.64
N ALA A 491 -19.64 -4.42 9.04
CA ALA A 491 -19.56 -5.14 10.30
C ALA A 491 -18.36 -6.09 10.25
N ARG A 492 -17.39 -5.92 11.16
CA ARG A 492 -16.18 -6.73 11.20
C ARG A 492 -16.48 -8.05 11.92
N VAL A 493 -17.13 -8.97 11.21
CA VAL A 493 -17.53 -10.27 11.74
C VAL A 493 -16.31 -11.16 12.03
N ARG A 494 -16.04 -11.42 13.32
CA ARG A 494 -14.93 -12.26 13.78
C ARG A 494 -15.40 -13.67 14.16
N SER A 495 -14.46 -14.59 14.36
CA SER A 495 -14.75 -15.97 14.74
C SER A 495 -15.38 -16.04 16.14
N LEU A 496 -16.37 -16.94 16.30
CA LEU A 496 -17.03 -17.18 17.60
C LEU A 496 -16.13 -17.88 18.62
N ARG A 497 -15.03 -18.50 18.18
CA ARG A 497 -14.05 -19.15 19.06
C ARG A 497 -12.78 -18.35 19.25
N ASP A 498 -12.36 -17.63 18.22
CA ASP A 498 -11.15 -16.81 18.24
C ASP A 498 -11.49 -15.39 17.79
N PRO A 499 -11.87 -14.51 18.72
CA PRO A 499 -12.24 -13.14 18.42
C PRO A 499 -11.10 -12.31 17.83
N ALA A 500 -9.85 -12.78 17.79
CA ALA A 500 -8.76 -12.08 17.10
C ALA A 500 -8.75 -12.35 15.59
N LYS A 501 -9.41 -13.43 15.13
CA LYS A 501 -9.42 -13.86 13.73
C LYS A 501 -10.74 -13.56 13.04
N LYS A 502 -10.67 -13.24 11.74
CA LYS A 502 -11.86 -13.15 10.87
C LYS A 502 -12.55 -14.52 10.78
N MET A 503 -13.87 -14.54 10.70
CA MET A 503 -14.62 -15.76 10.44
C MET A 503 -14.18 -16.36 9.09
N SER A 504 -13.79 -17.63 9.09
CA SER A 504 -13.27 -18.32 7.90
C SER A 504 -13.77 -19.76 7.83
N LYS A 505 -13.99 -20.26 6.61
CA LYS A 505 -14.27 -21.68 6.35
C LYS A 505 -13.06 -22.58 6.51
N SER A 506 -11.85 -22.02 6.39
CA SER A 506 -10.61 -22.77 6.59
C SER A 506 -10.34 -23.09 8.06
N ASP A 507 -11.14 -22.57 9.00
CA ASP A 507 -11.03 -22.94 10.40
C ASP A 507 -11.52 -24.40 10.58
N PRO A 508 -10.71 -25.27 11.21
CA PRO A 508 -11.05 -26.68 11.38
C PRO A 508 -12.31 -26.88 12.22
N SER A 509 -12.67 -25.92 13.08
CA SER A 509 -13.86 -25.99 13.91
C SER A 509 -15.05 -25.34 13.22
N SER A 510 -16.09 -26.12 12.89
CA SER A 510 -17.36 -25.59 12.36
C SER A 510 -18.07 -24.65 13.35
N ARG A 511 -17.75 -24.74 14.65
CA ARG A 511 -18.28 -23.86 15.71
C ARG A 511 -17.71 -22.44 15.67
N SER A 512 -16.65 -22.18 14.89
CA SER A 512 -16.07 -20.84 14.72
C SER A 512 -16.95 -19.89 13.89
N ARG A 513 -17.91 -20.44 13.13
CA ARG A 513 -18.71 -19.74 12.14
C ARG A 513 -20.17 -20.19 12.16
N ILE A 514 -21.05 -19.33 11.68
CA ILE A 514 -22.46 -19.64 11.43
C ILE A 514 -22.69 -19.52 9.93
N ASP A 515 -23.13 -20.61 9.30
CA ASP A 515 -23.47 -20.64 7.87
C ASP A 515 -24.90 -20.09 7.68
N ILE A 516 -25.21 -19.50 6.52
CA ILE A 516 -26.54 -18.86 6.30
C ILE A 516 -27.70 -19.86 6.25
N ILE A 517 -27.41 -21.16 6.15
CA ILE A 517 -28.40 -22.26 6.10
C ILE A 517 -28.45 -23.07 7.38
N GLU A 518 -27.73 -22.63 8.42
CA GLU A 518 -27.61 -23.36 9.68
C GLU A 518 -28.99 -23.61 10.31
N SER A 519 -29.22 -24.80 10.89
CA SER A 519 -30.48 -25.08 11.58
C SER A 519 -30.60 -24.22 12.84
N LYS A 520 -31.85 -23.98 13.28
CA LYS A 520 -32.14 -23.23 14.50
C LYS A 520 -31.36 -23.79 15.69
N GLU A 521 -31.40 -25.11 15.90
CA GLU A 521 -30.73 -25.78 17.02
C GLU A 521 -29.21 -25.54 16.99
N SER A 522 -28.61 -25.64 15.80
CA SER A 522 -27.16 -25.44 15.63
C SER A 522 -26.75 -23.97 15.79
N ILE A 523 -27.56 -23.01 15.34
CA ILE A 523 -27.36 -21.57 15.60
C ILE A 523 -27.31 -21.33 17.11
N PHE A 524 -28.32 -21.82 17.84
CA PHE A 524 -28.40 -21.67 19.30
C PHE A 524 -27.21 -22.32 20.00
N GLU A 525 -26.84 -23.54 19.63
CA GLU A 525 -25.68 -24.23 20.20
C GLU A 525 -24.36 -23.49 19.94
N LYS A 526 -24.14 -22.97 18.73
CA LYS A 526 -22.93 -22.22 18.37
C LYS A 526 -22.87 -20.88 19.11
N CYS A 527 -23.96 -20.13 19.18
CA CYS A 527 -24.04 -18.88 19.94
C CYS A 527 -23.82 -19.12 21.44
N LYS A 528 -24.44 -20.16 22.02
CA LYS A 528 -24.26 -20.53 23.42
C LYS A 528 -22.79 -20.86 23.75
N LYS A 529 -22.11 -21.57 22.85
CA LYS A 529 -20.70 -21.98 22.96
C LYS A 529 -19.69 -20.92 22.50
N ALA A 530 -20.15 -19.76 22.03
CA ALA A 530 -19.25 -18.68 21.64
C ALA A 530 -18.40 -18.23 22.83
N VAL A 531 -17.13 -17.88 22.59
CA VAL A 531 -16.22 -17.43 23.63
C VAL A 531 -16.71 -16.09 24.18
N SER A 532 -16.73 -15.98 25.50
CA SER A 532 -17.02 -14.75 26.26
C SER A 532 -16.07 -14.68 27.45
N ASP A 533 -16.01 -13.53 28.11
CA ASP A 533 -15.30 -13.38 29.39
C ASP A 533 -16.19 -13.80 30.58
N SER A 534 -15.62 -13.71 31.78
CA SER A 534 -16.25 -14.10 33.05
C SER A 534 -17.05 -12.96 33.70
N GLU A 535 -17.09 -11.76 33.11
CA GLU A 535 -17.80 -10.61 33.66
C GLU A 535 -19.30 -10.70 33.33
N ALA A 536 -20.14 -10.45 34.33
CA ALA A 536 -21.60 -10.60 34.18
C ALA A 536 -22.25 -9.47 33.36
N SER A 537 -21.73 -8.24 33.48
CA SER A 537 -22.24 -7.06 32.78
C SER A 537 -21.75 -7.01 31.34
N ILE A 538 -22.54 -6.42 30.45
CA ILE A 538 -22.17 -6.20 29.05
C ILE A 538 -21.59 -4.80 28.90
N SER A 539 -20.33 -4.71 28.47
CA SER A 539 -19.70 -3.46 28.05
C SER A 539 -19.09 -3.61 26.66
N TYR A 540 -19.02 -2.50 25.92
CA TYR A 540 -18.38 -2.45 24.60
C TYR A 540 -16.95 -1.93 24.74
N GLU A 541 -15.99 -2.84 24.82
CA GLU A 541 -14.57 -2.53 24.98
C GLU A 541 -13.76 -3.35 23.97
N PRO A 542 -13.60 -2.89 22.72
CA PRO A 542 -13.02 -3.68 21.62
C PRO A 542 -11.57 -4.12 21.85
N GLU A 543 -10.82 -3.43 22.71
CA GLU A 543 -9.42 -3.74 23.04
C GLU A 543 -9.29 -4.70 24.21
N ARG A 544 -10.12 -4.53 25.26
CA ARG A 544 -10.05 -5.30 26.51
C ARG A 544 -10.98 -6.52 26.49
N ARG A 545 -12.22 -6.35 26.03
CA ARG A 545 -13.27 -7.38 25.98
C ARG A 545 -13.61 -7.71 24.52
N VAL A 546 -12.61 -8.17 23.77
CA VAL A 546 -12.72 -8.48 22.32
C VAL A 546 -13.86 -9.47 22.04
N ALA A 547 -14.04 -10.47 22.89
CA ALA A 547 -15.02 -11.53 22.72
C ALA A 547 -16.46 -11.03 22.82
N VAL A 548 -16.78 -10.29 23.90
CA VAL A 548 -18.11 -9.70 24.12
C VAL A 548 -18.39 -8.59 23.11
N SER A 549 -17.40 -7.75 22.81
CA SER A 549 -17.52 -6.72 21.78
C SER A 549 -17.82 -7.32 20.40
N ASN A 550 -17.23 -8.46 20.05
CA ASN A 550 -17.55 -9.19 18.82
C ASN A 550 -19.00 -9.72 18.80
N LEU A 551 -19.53 -10.19 19.94
CA LEU A 551 -20.93 -10.62 20.05
C LEU A 551 -21.90 -9.44 19.89
N ILE A 552 -21.55 -8.27 20.46
CA ILE A 552 -22.29 -7.01 20.27
C ILE A 552 -22.24 -6.57 18.79
N ASP A 553 -21.05 -6.55 18.18
CA ASP A 553 -20.86 -6.21 16.76
C ASP A 553 -21.73 -7.11 15.86
N LEU A 554 -21.76 -8.42 16.14
CA LEU A 554 -22.60 -9.40 15.45
C LEU A 554 -24.10 -9.16 15.68
N TYR A 555 -24.52 -8.92 16.91
CA TYR A 555 -25.91 -8.65 17.24
C TYR A 555 -26.41 -7.39 16.52
N MET A 556 -25.62 -6.32 16.55
CA MET A 556 -25.94 -5.07 15.84
C MET A 556 -26.06 -5.29 14.33
N ALA A 557 -25.13 -6.05 13.73
CA ALA A 557 -25.15 -6.34 12.30
C ALA A 557 -26.39 -7.15 11.88
N VAL A 558 -26.78 -8.13 12.69
CA VAL A 558 -27.92 -9.00 12.41
C VAL A 558 -29.25 -8.28 12.65
N SER A 559 -29.41 -7.66 13.81
CA SER A 559 -30.67 -7.02 14.23
C SER A 559 -30.88 -5.61 13.68
N GLY A 560 -29.82 -4.95 13.19
CA GLY A 560 -29.87 -3.53 12.77
C GLY A 560 -29.98 -2.53 13.92
N LYS A 561 -29.91 -2.98 15.18
CA LYS A 561 -30.03 -2.13 16.37
C LYS A 561 -28.72 -1.39 16.68
N SER A 562 -28.85 -0.21 17.30
CA SER A 562 -27.70 0.62 17.68
C SER A 562 -26.96 0.08 18.91
N LEU A 563 -25.71 0.49 19.08
CA LEU A 563 -24.92 0.17 20.28
C LEU A 563 -25.61 0.69 21.56
N THR A 564 -26.21 1.87 21.49
CA THR A 564 -26.96 2.47 22.60
C THR A 564 -28.14 1.61 23.04
N HIS A 565 -28.86 1.02 22.09
CA HIS A 565 -29.92 0.06 22.39
C HIS A 565 -29.33 -1.14 23.13
N VAL A 566 -28.26 -1.76 22.63
CA VAL A 566 -27.66 -2.96 23.25
C VAL A 566 -27.22 -2.68 24.69
N LEU A 567 -26.53 -1.56 24.92
CA LEU A 567 -26.02 -1.22 26.25
C LEU A 567 -27.11 -0.71 27.22
N SER A 568 -28.27 -0.28 26.71
CA SER A 568 -29.42 0.10 27.55
C SER A 568 -30.16 -1.11 28.13
N GLN A 569 -29.93 -2.31 27.58
CA GLN A 569 -30.57 -3.52 28.07
C GLN A 569 -29.78 -4.07 29.26
N ASP A 570 -30.48 -4.48 30.31
CA ASP A 570 -29.88 -5.14 31.47
C ASP A 570 -29.65 -6.64 31.18
N TRP A 571 -28.86 -6.89 30.13
CA TRP A 571 -28.54 -8.23 29.67
C TRP A 571 -27.24 -8.73 30.30
N ASN A 572 -27.23 -10.01 30.66
CA ASN A 572 -26.00 -10.75 30.90
C ASN A 572 -25.46 -11.40 29.61
N THR A 573 -24.22 -11.90 29.64
CA THR A 573 -23.57 -12.52 28.47
C THR A 573 -24.35 -13.73 27.89
N SER A 574 -25.07 -14.48 28.74
CA SER A 574 -25.90 -15.61 28.31
C SER A 574 -27.15 -15.13 27.55
N GLN A 575 -27.81 -14.08 28.06
CA GLN A 575 -28.93 -13.42 27.39
C GLN A 575 -28.50 -12.82 26.05
N LEU A 576 -27.36 -12.13 25.98
CA LEU A 576 -26.83 -11.62 24.71
C LEU A 576 -26.64 -12.72 23.66
N LYS A 577 -26.08 -13.88 24.06
CA LYS A 577 -25.91 -15.04 23.17
C LYS A 577 -27.25 -15.61 22.70
N LYS A 578 -28.26 -15.64 23.57
CA LYS A 578 -29.61 -16.08 23.23
C LYS A 578 -30.31 -15.11 22.26
N GLU A 579 -30.24 -13.82 22.54
CA GLU A 579 -30.80 -12.77 21.68
C GLU A 579 -30.11 -12.71 20.31
N LEU A 580 -28.79 -12.93 20.27
CA LEU A 580 -28.06 -13.11 19.02
C LEU A 580 -28.58 -14.32 18.23
N ALA A 581 -28.76 -15.47 18.86
CA ALA A 581 -29.29 -16.66 18.20
C ALA A 581 -30.69 -16.44 17.63
N LEU A 582 -31.57 -15.78 18.39
CA LEU A 582 -32.92 -15.41 17.96
C LEU A 582 -32.88 -14.47 16.75
N SER A 583 -32.07 -13.42 16.81
CA SER A 583 -31.95 -12.45 15.71
C SER A 583 -31.38 -13.09 14.44
N VAL A 584 -30.43 -14.02 14.58
CA VAL A 584 -29.87 -14.76 13.44
C VAL A 584 -30.94 -15.67 12.82
N GLU A 585 -31.71 -16.39 13.63
CA GLU A 585 -32.79 -17.24 13.14
C GLU A 585 -33.89 -16.42 12.44
N GLU A 586 -34.26 -15.27 12.98
CA GLU A 586 -35.25 -14.37 12.37
C GLU A 586 -34.79 -13.87 11.00
N LYS A 587 -33.53 -13.42 10.88
CA LYS A 587 -32.99 -12.88 9.61
C LYS A 587 -32.69 -13.97 8.58
N PHE A 588 -32.18 -15.13 8.99
CA PHE A 588 -31.70 -16.17 8.08
C PHE A 588 -32.64 -17.36 7.92
N GLY A 589 -33.71 -17.48 8.71
CA GLY A 589 -34.74 -18.50 8.55
C GLY A 589 -35.35 -18.53 7.13
N PRO A 590 -35.85 -17.38 6.62
CA PRO A 590 -36.37 -17.31 5.24
C PRO A 590 -35.30 -17.57 4.17
N VAL A 591 -34.04 -17.16 4.42
CA VAL A 591 -32.91 -17.41 3.52
C VAL A 591 -32.62 -18.92 3.43
N ARG A 592 -32.65 -19.63 4.57
CA ARG A 592 -32.45 -21.07 4.64
C ARG A 592 -33.55 -21.82 3.89
N GLU A 593 -34.81 -21.45 4.07
CA GLU A 593 -35.93 -22.05 3.34
C GLU A 593 -35.76 -21.88 1.83
N ARG A 594 -35.49 -20.65 1.38
CA ARG A 594 -35.25 -20.35 -0.03
C ARG A 594 -34.06 -21.13 -0.60
N PHE A 595 -32.99 -21.27 0.17
CA PHE A 595 -31.83 -22.07 -0.25
C PHE A 595 -32.18 -23.54 -0.45
N LEU A 596 -32.95 -24.14 0.47
CA LEU A 596 -33.36 -25.54 0.39
C LEU A 596 -34.29 -25.79 -0.80
N GLU A 597 -35.14 -24.83 -1.16
CA GLU A 597 -35.92 -24.88 -2.42
C GLU A 597 -35.00 -24.87 -3.65
N LEU A 598 -34.04 -23.96 -3.69
CA LEU A 598 -33.07 -23.85 -4.79
C LEU A 598 -32.21 -25.11 -4.93
N GLU A 599 -31.86 -25.78 -3.83
CA GLU A 599 -31.11 -27.05 -3.91
C GLU A 599 -31.93 -28.21 -4.51
N LYS A 600 -33.27 -28.16 -4.44
CA LYS A 600 -34.15 -29.18 -5.02
C LYS A 600 -34.50 -28.93 -6.50
N THR A 601 -34.33 -27.71 -6.98
CA THR A 601 -34.66 -27.32 -8.35
C THR A 601 -33.40 -27.21 -9.22
N LYS A 602 -33.60 -27.08 -10.54
CA LYS A 602 -32.53 -26.78 -11.52
C LYS A 602 -32.35 -25.27 -11.79
N GLN A 603 -33.04 -24.44 -11.01
CA GLN A 603 -33.09 -22.99 -11.25
C GLN A 603 -31.69 -22.35 -11.22
N VAL A 604 -30.79 -22.85 -10.36
CA VAL A 604 -29.41 -22.35 -10.25
C VAL A 604 -28.63 -22.60 -11.53
N GLU A 605 -28.73 -23.82 -12.06
CA GLU A 605 -28.08 -24.23 -13.31
C GLU A 605 -28.62 -23.44 -14.51
N ASP A 606 -29.94 -23.28 -14.60
CA ASP A 606 -30.59 -22.54 -15.69
C ASP A 606 -30.15 -21.07 -15.69
N ILE A 607 -30.11 -20.42 -14.52
CA ILE A 607 -29.63 -19.03 -14.38
C ILE A 607 -28.17 -18.91 -14.80
N LEU A 608 -27.29 -19.80 -14.30
CA LEU A 608 -25.87 -19.75 -14.64
C LEU A 608 -25.64 -19.98 -16.13
N TYR A 609 -26.39 -20.89 -16.75
CA TYR A 609 -26.27 -21.19 -18.17
C TYR A 609 -26.68 -19.99 -19.04
N GLU A 610 -27.85 -19.40 -18.78
CA GLU A 610 -28.34 -18.26 -19.56
C GLU A 610 -27.51 -16.98 -19.33
N ASN A 611 -27.11 -16.70 -18.10
CA ASN A 611 -26.24 -15.58 -17.80
C ASN A 611 -24.81 -15.79 -18.31
N GLY A 612 -24.32 -17.03 -18.31
CA GLY A 612 -23.05 -17.41 -18.90
C GLY A 612 -22.99 -17.05 -20.39
N LYS A 613 -24.02 -17.40 -21.17
CA LYS A 613 -24.12 -17.01 -22.59
C LYS A 613 -24.05 -15.49 -22.79
N LYS A 614 -24.76 -14.72 -21.97
CA LYS A 614 -24.75 -13.25 -22.02
C LYS A 614 -23.36 -12.69 -21.69
N ALA A 615 -22.71 -13.22 -20.66
CA ALA A 615 -21.35 -12.82 -20.28
C ALA A 615 -20.34 -13.15 -21.39
N VAL A 616 -20.43 -14.33 -22.00
CA VAL A 616 -19.58 -14.73 -23.14
C VAL A 616 -19.76 -13.80 -24.34
N ALA A 617 -21.00 -13.41 -24.66
CA ALA A 617 -21.26 -12.48 -25.76
C ALA A 617 -20.54 -11.13 -25.53
N ILE A 618 -20.71 -10.51 -24.36
CA ILE A 618 -20.05 -9.25 -24.01
C ILE A 618 -18.52 -9.39 -24.05
N ALA A 619 -18.00 -10.48 -23.47
CA ALA A 619 -16.57 -10.72 -23.40
C ALA A 619 -15.96 -10.99 -24.77
N ARG A 620 -16.66 -11.69 -25.66
CA ARG A 620 -16.21 -11.95 -27.04
C ARG A 620 -16.03 -10.65 -27.81
N ASP A 621 -17.02 -9.76 -27.75
CA ASP A 621 -17.00 -8.48 -28.48
C ASP A 621 -15.86 -7.58 -27.97
N ASN A 622 -15.65 -7.55 -26.65
CA ASN A 622 -14.53 -6.82 -26.06
C ASN A 622 -13.17 -7.47 -26.40
N MET A 623 -13.10 -8.80 -26.46
CA MET A 623 -11.86 -9.53 -26.74
C MET A 623 -11.43 -9.37 -28.19
N GLU A 624 -12.38 -9.28 -29.12
CA GLU A 624 -12.09 -8.95 -30.52
C GLU A 624 -11.37 -7.60 -30.64
N GLN A 625 -11.83 -6.58 -29.93
CA GLN A 625 -11.15 -5.27 -29.87
C GLN A 625 -9.75 -5.38 -29.26
N VAL A 626 -9.58 -6.18 -28.21
CA VAL A 626 -8.25 -6.44 -27.61
C VAL A 626 -7.32 -7.10 -28.64
N ARG A 627 -7.79 -8.14 -29.33
CA ARG A 627 -7.01 -8.88 -30.35
C ARG A 627 -6.57 -7.97 -31.49
N GLN A 628 -7.49 -7.17 -32.03
CA GLN A 628 -7.18 -6.20 -33.06
C GLN A 628 -6.13 -5.18 -32.57
N THR A 629 -6.27 -4.68 -31.34
CA THR A 629 -5.36 -3.69 -30.75
C THR A 629 -3.93 -4.23 -30.60
N ILE A 630 -3.78 -5.50 -30.22
CA ILE A 630 -2.45 -6.12 -30.04
C ILE A 630 -1.88 -6.72 -31.32
N GLY A 631 -2.65 -6.73 -32.42
CA GLY A 631 -2.22 -7.23 -33.72
C GLY A 631 -2.33 -8.75 -33.90
N PHE A 632 -3.25 -9.41 -33.18
CA PHE A 632 -3.61 -10.80 -33.48
C PHE A 632 -4.51 -10.86 -34.71
N LEU A 633 -4.34 -11.90 -35.53
CA LEU A 633 -5.05 -12.12 -36.79
C LEU A 633 -6.30 -12.97 -36.62
#